data_AF-A0A139HNT7-F1
#
_entry.id   AF-A0A139HNT7-F1
#
_cell.length_a   1.000
_cell.length_b   1.000
_cell.length_c   1.000
_cell.angle_alpha   90.00
_cell.angle_beta   90.00
_cell.angle_gamma   90.00
#
_symmetry.space_group_name_H-M   'P 1'
#
loop_
_entity.id
_entity.type
_entity.pdbx_description
1 polymer ?
#
loop_
_entity_poly.entity_id
_entity_poly.type
_entity_poly.pdbx_seq_one_letter_code
_entity_poly.pdbx_strand_id
1 'polypeptide(L)'
;MQFYRPIRRSVCCAHNAYNVKLALRAAFGTTTKRSNANANANANDEKDAPDEDIPSPWESSHWKSLEANPEPEDIKGPEGELDHSPREGDPPVTKQIPSHRVRFIKGNHVLDILTKEAQRSEVVPQKKSEENDKIYDRRMNVIELQDIQPIAWQRAMRAMSDHLHQISNPRAKWINKMSLVMRDRLKERVFDYKPCNVLPMTNSSAEKPPPWERQLRQPRVDGLTHLDEELKAFATWIQPTAKERMARNAVMEETMNLVKASLKDDVSITTKMELHGSEKTGLALPWSDIDIRIWDDREAPAKAGPAAARLFHRLGLVADTMRSSDEWTLVVVRDTAYPILNAQHMKSGLDVQIVAAPNSHGQEAVVKQCLEDMPYLRTVFYAVRTFFAMRRLDEVYTGGLGSYGIFVLLVATILRNPIKNNRGECPHAAAFTTFFETLSPIDARKAQDSNSIARDSKSINLKKFAISCFPRTKFLKHAPSPDLLKYMALAEKRGDKIRAGQWRMSQRNEWMPYLLTLQDPANPHNDLGRKTYAIKHILASITTCDKSLRRRIVAMDARYVQGRPWVGPPMLATVLGRPDAEYKERRKKLEAFGMEIAWETGQVWRKHLSHGVRGQEMEEKKGNDEGTANARMRFHRVSS
;
A
#
# COMPACT_ATOMS: atom_id res chain seq x y z
N MET A 1 42.08 14.49 -27.78
CA MET A 1 40.92 14.10 -28.60
C MET A 1 40.99 12.62 -28.90
N GLN A 2 40.27 11.78 -28.16
CA GLN A 2 39.91 10.42 -28.58
C GLN A 2 38.60 10.05 -27.88
N PHE A 3 37.66 9.57 -28.70
CA PHE A 3 36.24 9.38 -28.42
C PHE A 3 35.99 8.21 -27.46
N TYR A 4 35.29 8.46 -26.35
CA TYR A 4 34.56 7.43 -25.62
C TYR A 4 33.15 7.28 -26.23
N ARG A 5 32.88 6.13 -26.85
CA ARG A 5 31.52 5.68 -27.18
C ARG A 5 30.83 5.23 -25.88
N PRO A 6 29.64 5.74 -25.53
CA PRO A 6 28.84 5.12 -24.48
C PRO A 6 28.19 3.84 -25.04
N ILE A 7 28.46 2.72 -24.37
CA ILE A 7 27.77 1.44 -24.55
C ILE A 7 26.28 1.68 -24.27
N ARG A 8 25.46 1.72 -25.32
CA ARG A 8 24.00 1.62 -25.19
C ARG A 8 23.67 0.24 -24.61
N ARG A 9 23.37 0.17 -23.32
CA ARG A 9 22.65 -0.98 -22.74
C ARG A 9 21.30 -1.05 -23.44
N SER A 10 21.07 -2.14 -24.18
CA SER A 10 19.78 -2.44 -24.77
C SER A 10 18.76 -2.64 -23.65
N VAL A 11 17.87 -1.67 -23.47
CA VAL A 11 16.70 -1.82 -22.59
C VAL A 11 15.77 -2.79 -23.30
N CYS A 12 15.64 -4.02 -22.79
CA CYS A 12 14.61 -4.94 -23.25
C CYS A 12 13.25 -4.38 -22.83
N CYS A 13 12.48 -3.85 -23.78
CA CYS A 13 11.09 -3.46 -23.57
C CYS A 13 10.28 -4.64 -23.00
N ALA A 14 9.28 -4.32 -22.17
CA ALA A 14 8.45 -5.25 -21.41
C ALA A 14 7.77 -6.35 -22.27
N HIS A 15 7.65 -6.18 -23.58
CA HIS A 15 6.99 -7.10 -24.51
C HIS A 15 7.65 -8.48 -24.68
N ASN A 16 8.93 -8.67 -24.33
CA ASN A 16 9.60 -9.96 -24.54
C ASN A 16 9.30 -11.02 -23.47
N ALA A 17 8.50 -10.71 -22.45
CA ALA A 17 8.08 -11.69 -21.43
C ALA A 17 6.92 -12.58 -21.88
N TYR A 18 6.23 -12.24 -22.98
CA TYR A 18 4.89 -12.77 -23.26
C TYR A 18 4.85 -14.02 -24.14
N ASN A 19 6.00 -14.56 -24.57
CA ASN A 19 6.07 -15.83 -25.29
C ASN A 19 7.43 -16.52 -25.09
N VAL A 20 7.43 -17.75 -24.59
CA VAL A 20 8.64 -18.56 -24.30
C VAL A 20 9.55 -18.70 -25.53
N LYS A 21 8.98 -18.80 -26.74
CA LYS A 21 9.75 -18.86 -28.00
C LYS A 21 10.35 -17.51 -28.40
N LEU A 22 9.69 -16.39 -28.08
CA LEU A 22 10.17 -15.04 -28.38
C LEU A 22 11.30 -14.63 -27.43
N ALA A 23 11.19 -15.00 -26.15
CA ALA A 23 12.24 -14.84 -25.15
C ALA A 23 13.52 -15.60 -25.53
N LEU A 24 13.39 -16.78 -26.16
CA LEU A 24 14.52 -17.56 -26.66
C LEU A 24 15.20 -16.92 -27.90
N ARG A 25 14.43 -16.33 -28.82
CA ARG A 25 14.98 -15.63 -30.01
C ARG A 25 15.70 -14.33 -29.65
N ALA A 26 15.19 -13.55 -28.70
CA ALA A 26 15.83 -12.31 -28.25
C ALA A 26 17.14 -12.55 -27.49
N ALA A 27 17.29 -13.73 -26.87
CA ALA A 27 18.49 -14.10 -26.12
C ALA A 27 19.65 -14.59 -27.01
N PHE A 28 19.38 -15.03 -28.26
CA PHE A 28 20.39 -15.68 -29.12
C PHE A 28 20.37 -15.29 -30.62
N GLY A 29 19.48 -14.40 -31.07
CA GLY A 29 19.36 -14.01 -32.48
C GLY A 29 19.91 -12.61 -32.79
N THR A 30 20.79 -12.50 -33.77
CA THR A 30 21.13 -11.23 -34.40
C THR A 30 19.93 -10.70 -35.17
N THR A 31 19.66 -9.41 -35.03
CA THR A 31 18.56 -8.67 -35.65
C THR A 31 18.45 -8.90 -37.16
N THR A 32 17.29 -9.40 -37.61
CA THR A 32 16.78 -9.13 -38.96
C THR A 32 15.34 -8.68 -38.86
N LYS A 33 15.07 -7.45 -39.34
CA LYS A 33 13.73 -6.88 -39.48
C LYS A 33 12.87 -7.83 -40.32
N ARG A 34 11.66 -8.14 -39.88
CA ARG A 34 10.65 -8.79 -40.72
C ARG A 34 9.70 -7.73 -41.25
N SER A 35 9.75 -7.53 -42.56
CA SER A 35 8.72 -6.87 -43.35
C SER A 35 7.42 -7.68 -43.30
N ASN A 36 6.29 -6.96 -43.38
CA ASN A 36 4.95 -7.52 -43.52
C ASN A 36 4.85 -8.47 -44.72
N ALA A 37 4.45 -9.72 -44.47
CA ALA A 37 3.75 -10.56 -45.44
C ALA A 37 3.06 -11.75 -44.77
N ASN A 38 1.80 -11.94 -45.15
CA ASN A 38 0.89 -13.08 -44.98
C ASN A 38 0.11 -13.21 -43.66
N ALA A 39 -1.08 -12.61 -43.72
CA ALA A 39 -2.29 -13.01 -43.02
C ALA A 39 -2.77 -14.40 -43.46
N ASN A 40 -3.00 -15.29 -42.49
CA ASN A 40 -4.09 -16.27 -42.39
C ASN A 40 -3.71 -17.39 -41.41
N ALA A 41 -4.10 -17.25 -40.15
CA ALA A 41 -4.47 -18.37 -39.25
C ALA A 41 -5.03 -17.84 -37.91
N ASN A 42 -6.30 -18.16 -37.65
CA ASN A 42 -7.02 -18.18 -36.35
C ASN A 42 -7.22 -16.86 -35.58
N ALA A 43 -8.33 -16.19 -35.89
CA ALA A 43 -8.77 -14.89 -35.36
C ALA A 43 -9.41 -14.88 -33.94
N ASN A 44 -9.10 -15.81 -33.04
CA ASN A 44 -9.73 -15.86 -31.71
C ASN A 44 -8.79 -15.56 -30.51
N ASP A 45 -7.47 -15.50 -30.70
CA ASP A 45 -6.51 -15.26 -29.60
C ASP A 45 -5.92 -13.83 -29.57
N GLU A 46 -6.22 -12.98 -30.55
CA GLU A 46 -5.57 -11.65 -30.71
C GLU A 46 -6.24 -10.48 -29.96
N LYS A 47 -7.38 -10.68 -29.30
CA LYS A 47 -8.09 -9.57 -28.62
C LYS A 47 -7.54 -9.18 -27.24
N ASP A 48 -6.53 -9.90 -26.74
CA ASP A 48 -5.93 -9.68 -25.42
C ASP A 48 -4.40 -9.53 -25.48
N ALA A 49 -3.82 -9.31 -26.66
CA ALA A 49 -2.40 -8.98 -26.78
C ALA A 49 -2.11 -7.65 -26.04
N PRO A 50 -1.00 -7.53 -25.30
CA PRO A 50 -0.63 -6.26 -24.71
C PRO A 50 -0.34 -5.26 -25.83
N ASP A 51 -1.17 -4.22 -25.95
CA ASP A 51 -0.89 -3.07 -26.81
C ASP A 51 0.55 -2.59 -26.58
N GLU A 52 1.20 -2.10 -27.64
CA GLU A 52 2.47 -1.41 -27.52
C GLU A 52 2.25 -0.14 -26.69
N ASP A 53 2.51 -0.22 -25.38
CA ASP A 53 2.42 0.91 -24.47
C ASP A 53 3.49 1.95 -24.87
N ILE A 54 3.02 3.09 -25.42
CA ILE A 54 3.83 4.28 -25.67
C ILE A 54 4.42 4.73 -24.34
N PRO A 55 5.75 4.94 -24.23
CA PRO A 55 6.36 5.47 -23.02
C PRO A 55 5.68 6.77 -22.67
N SER A 56 5.14 6.80 -21.47
CA SER A 56 4.55 8.03 -21.00
C SER A 56 5.63 9.05 -20.63
N PRO A 57 5.36 10.37 -20.68
CA PRO A 57 6.30 11.40 -20.25
C PRO A 57 6.93 11.19 -18.86
N TRP A 58 6.36 10.34 -17.99
CA TRP A 58 6.94 9.98 -16.68
C TRP A 58 8.02 8.88 -16.73
N GLU A 59 8.09 8.06 -17.78
CA GLU A 59 9.01 6.91 -17.85
C GLU A 59 10.41 7.28 -18.33
N SER A 60 10.60 8.41 -19.00
CA SER A 60 11.87 8.70 -19.67
C SER A 60 12.95 9.38 -18.81
N SER A 61 12.63 9.89 -17.61
CA SER A 61 13.58 10.82 -16.94
C SER A 61 13.62 10.87 -15.41
N HIS A 62 12.62 10.37 -14.65
CA HIS A 62 12.51 10.75 -13.22
C HIS A 62 12.53 9.62 -12.18
N TRP A 63 12.14 8.39 -12.49
CA TRP A 63 12.21 7.31 -11.49
C TRP A 63 13.63 6.72 -11.42
N LYS A 64 14.41 7.13 -10.42
CA LYS A 64 15.62 6.41 -10.01
C LYS A 64 15.21 5.27 -9.08
N SER A 65 15.63 4.04 -9.39
CA SER A 65 15.49 2.93 -8.43
C SER A 65 16.15 3.35 -7.12
N LEU A 66 15.43 3.18 -6.01
CA LEU A 66 16.00 3.42 -4.68
C LEU A 66 17.21 2.49 -4.53
N GLU A 67 18.41 3.07 -4.54
CA GLU A 67 19.63 2.34 -4.23
C GLU A 67 19.50 1.81 -2.81
N ALA A 68 19.85 0.53 -2.61
CA ALA A 68 20.01 0.00 -1.26
C ALA A 68 21.06 0.87 -0.56
N ASN A 69 20.77 1.33 0.67
CA ASN A 69 21.60 2.24 1.45
C ASN A 69 23.11 2.09 1.15
N PRO A 70 23.84 3.18 0.87
CA PRO A 70 25.29 3.12 1.02
C PRO A 70 25.59 2.76 2.48
N GLU A 71 26.57 1.87 2.69
CA GLU A 71 27.10 1.63 4.04
C GLU A 71 27.51 2.96 4.68
N PRO A 72 27.36 3.12 6.01
CA PRO A 72 27.67 4.38 6.67
C PRO A 72 29.12 4.75 6.39
N GLU A 73 29.32 5.96 5.88
CA GLU A 73 30.61 6.55 5.57
C GLU A 73 31.52 6.50 6.81
N ASP A 74 32.72 5.93 6.65
CA ASP A 74 33.76 5.93 7.67
C ASP A 74 34.13 7.37 8.03
N ILE A 75 33.89 7.71 9.30
CA ILE A 75 34.33 8.96 9.92
C ILE A 75 35.87 8.96 9.90
N LYS A 76 36.46 9.81 9.06
CA LYS A 76 37.88 10.14 9.10
C LYS A 76 38.20 10.84 10.43
N GLY A 77 38.86 10.12 11.34
CA GLY A 77 39.63 10.68 12.44
C GLY A 77 41.04 11.08 12.00
N PRO A 78 41.71 12.00 12.73
CA PRO A 78 42.87 12.75 12.25
C PRO A 78 44.17 11.92 12.25
N GLU A 79 45.08 12.35 11.37
CA GLU A 79 46.41 11.81 11.11
C GLU A 79 47.33 11.84 12.34
N GLY A 80 48.17 10.81 12.50
CA GLY A 80 49.31 10.83 13.42
C GLY A 80 50.01 9.47 13.64
N GLU A 81 51.25 9.38 13.15
CA GLU A 81 52.39 8.55 13.62
C GLU A 81 52.57 7.06 13.22
N LEU A 82 53.39 6.89 12.17
CA LEU A 82 54.67 6.14 12.05
C LEU A 82 54.86 4.70 12.60
N ASP A 83 55.13 3.82 11.63
CA ASP A 83 56.28 2.88 11.51
C ASP A 83 56.34 1.55 12.31
N HIS A 84 56.40 0.44 11.56
CA HIS A 84 57.49 -0.55 11.51
C HIS A 84 57.05 -1.96 11.09
N SER A 85 57.78 -2.55 10.13
CA SER A 85 57.67 -3.94 9.68
C SER A 85 58.29 -4.92 10.69
N PRO A 86 57.80 -6.16 10.86
CA PRO A 86 58.41 -7.12 11.79
C PRO A 86 59.51 -7.97 11.15
N ARG A 87 60.59 -8.17 11.93
CA ARG A 87 61.71 -9.11 11.69
C ARG A 87 61.43 -10.49 12.28
N GLU A 88 62.11 -11.48 11.69
CA GLU A 88 62.21 -12.90 12.03
C GLU A 88 62.86 -13.20 13.40
N GLY A 89 62.48 -14.34 14.00
CA GLY A 89 63.13 -14.94 15.17
C GLY A 89 62.27 -15.94 15.97
N ASP A 90 62.05 -17.14 15.41
CA ASP A 90 61.88 -18.53 15.97
C ASP A 90 61.58 -18.80 17.49
N PRO A 91 61.05 -19.99 17.93
CA PRO A 91 61.14 -21.35 17.36
C PRO A 91 59.85 -22.25 17.46
N PRO A 92 59.89 -23.54 17.05
CA PRO A 92 58.70 -24.29 16.59
C PRO A 92 58.22 -25.47 17.48
N VAL A 93 57.04 -26.03 17.12
CA VAL A 93 56.49 -27.39 17.44
C VAL A 93 55.86 -27.54 18.85
N THR A 94 54.69 -28.14 19.17
CA THR A 94 53.62 -28.96 18.53
C THR A 94 52.36 -28.89 19.42
N LYS A 95 51.15 -29.12 18.87
CA LYS A 95 50.18 -30.12 19.39
C LYS A 95 49.00 -30.36 18.42
N GLN A 96 49.09 -31.50 17.74
CA GLN A 96 48.04 -32.49 17.44
C GLN A 96 46.65 -32.00 16.98
N ILE A 97 46.36 -32.21 15.68
CA ILE A 97 45.00 -32.38 15.15
C ILE A 97 44.82 -33.87 14.82
N PRO A 98 43.83 -34.59 15.39
CA PRO A 98 43.55 -35.96 14.99
C PRO A 98 42.92 -35.98 13.61
N SER A 99 43.55 -36.76 12.73
CA SER A 99 43.07 -37.12 11.42
C SER A 99 41.82 -38.00 11.50
N HIS A 100 40.70 -37.54 10.97
CA HIS A 100 39.69 -38.42 10.38
C HIS A 100 39.49 -38.02 8.92
N ARG A 101 39.99 -38.88 8.02
CA ARG A 101 39.71 -38.86 6.58
C ARG A 101 38.20 -38.84 6.35
N VAL A 102 37.67 -37.72 5.87
CA VAL A 102 36.40 -37.73 5.13
C VAL A 102 36.75 -37.73 3.65
N ARG A 103 36.51 -38.87 3.00
CA ARG A 103 36.54 -38.97 1.54
C ARG A 103 35.57 -37.94 0.97
N PHE A 104 36.04 -37.11 0.04
CA PHE A 104 35.17 -36.37 -0.87
C PHE A 104 34.33 -37.38 -1.67
N ILE A 105 33.07 -37.57 -1.28
CA ILE A 105 32.06 -38.17 -2.15
C ILE A 105 31.45 -37.01 -2.93
N LYS A 106 31.78 -36.91 -4.23
CA LYS A 106 30.97 -36.18 -5.21
C LYS A 106 29.58 -36.82 -5.22
N GLY A 107 28.63 -36.23 -4.49
CA GLY A 107 27.25 -36.68 -4.45
C GLY A 107 26.35 -35.80 -5.31
N ASN A 108 26.08 -36.22 -6.54
CA ASN A 108 25.10 -35.65 -7.48
C ASN A 108 23.62 -35.83 -7.01
N HIS A 109 23.34 -35.91 -5.71
CA HIS A 109 22.03 -36.38 -5.21
C HIS A 109 20.98 -35.31 -4.91
N VAL A 110 21.23 -34.01 -5.17
CA VAL A 110 20.20 -32.97 -5.02
C VAL A 110 19.38 -32.76 -6.30
N LEU A 111 19.94 -33.10 -7.48
CA LEU A 111 19.19 -33.02 -8.75
C LEU A 111 18.24 -34.21 -8.97
N ASP A 112 18.55 -35.39 -8.42
CA ASP A 112 17.75 -36.62 -8.65
C ASP A 112 16.50 -36.76 -7.77
N ILE A 113 16.44 -36.02 -6.66
CA ILE A 113 15.24 -36.00 -5.80
C ILE A 113 14.18 -35.05 -6.42
N LEU A 114 14.61 -33.99 -7.10
CA LEU A 114 13.72 -33.04 -7.78
C LEU A 114 13.17 -33.53 -9.12
N THR A 115 13.82 -34.51 -9.77
CA THR A 115 13.31 -35.12 -11.01
C THR A 115 12.27 -36.21 -10.77
N LYS A 116 12.26 -36.88 -9.61
CA LYS A 116 11.24 -37.89 -9.28
C LYS A 116 9.92 -37.31 -8.74
N GLU A 117 9.94 -36.17 -8.07
CA GLU A 117 8.69 -35.47 -7.66
C GLU A 117 8.07 -34.62 -8.80
N ALA A 118 8.83 -34.32 -9.85
CA ALA A 118 8.33 -33.62 -11.04
C ALA A 118 7.41 -34.46 -11.94
N GLN A 119 7.28 -35.78 -11.70
CA GLN A 119 6.47 -36.67 -12.54
C GLN A 119 4.99 -36.81 -12.12
N ARG A 120 4.47 -36.02 -11.17
CA ARG A 120 3.03 -36.04 -10.83
C ARG A 120 2.36 -34.69 -10.61
N SER A 121 2.89 -33.63 -11.23
CA SER A 121 2.16 -32.36 -11.34
C SER A 121 1.46 -32.34 -12.70
N GLU A 122 0.21 -32.79 -12.75
CA GLU A 122 -0.62 -32.59 -13.95
C GLU A 122 -0.69 -31.10 -14.26
N VAL A 123 -0.14 -30.71 -15.42
CA VAL A 123 -0.34 -29.39 -16.00
C VAL A 123 -1.84 -29.23 -16.19
N VAL A 124 -2.47 -28.35 -15.40
CA VAL A 124 -3.90 -28.07 -15.55
C VAL A 124 -4.15 -27.58 -16.99
N PRO A 125 -4.97 -28.27 -17.80
CA PRO A 125 -5.20 -27.89 -19.18
C PRO A 125 -5.78 -26.47 -19.26
N GLN A 126 -5.33 -25.67 -20.23
CA GLN A 126 -5.77 -24.28 -20.44
C GLN A 126 -7.31 -24.15 -20.49
N LYS A 127 -8.01 -25.14 -21.07
CA LYS A 127 -9.49 -25.25 -21.07
C LYS A 127 -10.11 -25.25 -19.66
N LYS A 128 -9.49 -25.91 -18.67
CA LYS A 128 -9.99 -25.97 -17.28
C LYS A 128 -9.80 -24.62 -16.56
N SER A 129 -8.77 -23.86 -16.91
CA SER A 129 -8.60 -22.47 -16.44
C SER A 129 -9.69 -21.55 -17.00
N GLU A 130 -10.01 -21.67 -18.28
CA GLU A 130 -11.06 -20.87 -18.94
C GLU A 130 -12.47 -21.16 -18.40
N GLU A 131 -12.75 -22.41 -18.04
CA GLU A 131 -14.02 -22.81 -17.44
C GLU A 131 -14.19 -22.23 -16.01
N ASN A 132 -13.13 -22.26 -15.21
CA ASN A 132 -13.08 -21.58 -13.91
C ASN A 132 -13.15 -20.04 -14.04
N ASP A 133 -12.66 -19.48 -15.14
CA ASP A 133 -12.82 -18.06 -15.52
C ASP A 133 -14.29 -17.71 -15.77
N LYS A 134 -15.00 -18.52 -16.55
CA LYS A 134 -16.45 -18.37 -16.78
C LYS A 134 -17.29 -18.49 -15.50
N ILE A 135 -16.92 -19.34 -14.55
CA ILE A 135 -17.64 -19.48 -13.27
C ILE A 135 -17.53 -18.21 -12.41
N TYR A 136 -16.34 -17.61 -12.37
CA TYR A 136 -16.11 -16.34 -11.67
C TYR A 136 -16.90 -15.20 -12.31
N ASP A 137 -16.86 -15.07 -13.63
CA ASP A 137 -17.56 -14.01 -14.36
C ASP A 137 -19.09 -14.14 -14.17
N ARG A 138 -19.63 -15.37 -14.15
CA ARG A 138 -21.03 -15.64 -13.78
C ARG A 138 -21.35 -15.25 -12.33
N ARG A 139 -20.44 -15.48 -11.38
CA ARG A 139 -20.64 -15.18 -9.96
C ARG A 139 -20.42 -13.71 -9.60
N MET A 140 -19.76 -12.93 -10.46
CA MET A 140 -19.63 -11.47 -10.39
C MET A 140 -20.80 -10.73 -11.06
N ASN A 141 -21.92 -11.41 -11.35
CA ASN A 141 -23.11 -10.79 -11.93
C ASN A 141 -23.60 -9.62 -11.06
N VAL A 142 -23.67 -8.44 -11.67
CA VAL A 142 -23.91 -7.14 -11.01
C VAL A 142 -25.38 -6.72 -11.07
N ILE A 143 -26.26 -7.59 -11.58
CA ILE A 143 -27.69 -7.29 -11.65
C ILE A 143 -28.30 -7.37 -10.24
N GLU A 144 -27.84 -8.30 -9.40
CA GLU A 144 -28.34 -8.50 -8.02
C GLU A 144 -27.21 -8.91 -7.05
N LEU A 145 -26.40 -7.93 -6.62
CA LEU A 145 -25.47 -8.12 -5.51
C LEU A 145 -26.24 -8.01 -4.19
N GLN A 146 -26.01 -8.95 -3.28
CA GLN A 146 -26.55 -8.85 -1.92
C GLN A 146 -25.78 -7.77 -1.15
N ASP A 147 -26.53 -6.89 -0.49
CA ASP A 147 -25.98 -5.93 0.45
C ASP A 147 -25.67 -6.60 1.78
N ILE A 148 -24.48 -6.36 2.31
CA ILE A 148 -24.06 -6.84 3.63
C ILE A 148 -23.47 -5.71 4.47
N GLN A 149 -23.62 -5.84 5.77
CA GLN A 149 -23.00 -4.92 6.73
C GLN A 149 -21.48 -5.17 6.84
N PRO A 150 -20.67 -4.15 7.16
CA PRO A 150 -19.20 -4.24 7.24
C PRO A 150 -18.63 -5.40 8.06
N ILE A 151 -19.28 -5.79 9.16
CA ILE A 151 -18.77 -6.84 10.06
C ILE A 151 -19.09 -8.24 9.52
N ALA A 152 -20.11 -8.39 8.66
CA ALA A 152 -20.66 -9.68 8.27
C ALA A 152 -19.66 -10.56 7.50
N TRP A 153 -18.80 -9.96 6.67
CA TRP A 153 -17.84 -10.69 5.86
C TRP A 153 -16.54 -11.07 6.60
N GLN A 154 -16.15 -10.29 7.62
CA GLN A 154 -14.84 -10.44 8.28
C GLN A 154 -14.65 -11.81 8.95
N ARG A 155 -15.71 -12.37 9.54
CA ARG A 155 -15.66 -13.70 10.16
C ARG A 155 -15.45 -14.80 9.11
N ALA A 156 -16.14 -14.70 7.97
CA ALA A 156 -16.02 -15.65 6.87
C ALA A 156 -14.61 -15.61 6.25
N MET A 157 -14.06 -14.41 6.02
CA MET A 157 -12.70 -14.27 5.47
C MET A 157 -11.62 -14.73 6.45
N ARG A 158 -11.80 -14.52 7.76
CA ARG A 158 -10.90 -15.10 8.79
C ARG A 158 -10.91 -16.62 8.75
N ALA A 159 -12.08 -17.24 8.76
CA ALA A 159 -12.20 -18.69 8.64
C ALA A 159 -11.54 -19.19 7.33
N MET A 160 -11.71 -18.48 6.21
CA MET A 160 -11.06 -18.82 4.94
C MET A 160 -9.52 -18.73 5.03
N SER A 161 -9.00 -17.68 5.65
CA SER A 161 -7.57 -17.52 5.91
C SER A 161 -7.01 -18.67 6.76
N ASP A 162 -7.73 -19.07 7.81
CA ASP A 162 -7.32 -20.18 8.68
C ASP A 162 -7.28 -21.51 7.93
N HIS A 163 -8.30 -21.79 7.11
CA HIS A 163 -8.30 -22.97 6.23
C HIS A 163 -7.12 -22.93 5.25
N LEU A 164 -6.82 -21.78 4.64
CA LEU A 164 -5.67 -21.66 3.73
C LEU A 164 -4.35 -21.90 4.46
N HIS A 165 -4.22 -21.41 5.69
CA HIS A 165 -3.02 -21.63 6.51
C HIS A 165 -2.84 -23.12 6.85
N GLN A 166 -3.92 -23.80 7.26
CA GLN A 166 -3.92 -25.25 7.45
C GLN A 166 -3.52 -25.98 6.17
N ILE A 167 -3.97 -25.48 5.01
CA ILE A 167 -3.67 -26.08 3.71
C ILE A 167 -2.22 -25.89 3.29
N SER A 168 -1.67 -24.73 3.56
CA SER A 168 -0.30 -24.37 3.19
C SER A 168 0.74 -24.98 4.12
N ASN A 169 0.31 -25.62 5.22
CA ASN A 169 1.22 -26.25 6.18
C ASN A 169 1.90 -27.47 5.54
N PRO A 170 3.25 -27.51 5.43
CA PRO A 170 3.97 -28.64 4.84
C PRO A 170 3.69 -29.98 5.53
N ARG A 171 3.24 -29.95 6.80
CA ARG A 171 2.88 -31.13 7.58
C ARG A 171 1.46 -31.64 7.29
N ALA A 172 0.65 -30.91 6.52
CA ALA A 172 -0.72 -31.27 6.17
C ALA A 172 -0.76 -32.35 5.07
N LYS A 173 -0.30 -33.58 5.42
CA LYS A 173 -0.24 -34.74 4.52
C LYS A 173 -1.61 -35.12 3.91
N TRP A 174 -2.71 -34.70 4.54
CA TRP A 174 -4.07 -35.03 4.10
C TRP A 174 -4.43 -34.37 2.75
N ILE A 175 -3.93 -33.18 2.46
CA ILE A 175 -4.24 -32.45 1.20
C ILE A 175 -3.60 -33.14 0.01
N ASN A 176 -2.35 -33.59 0.17
CA ASN A 176 -1.64 -34.31 -0.88
C ASN A 176 -2.31 -35.67 -1.18
N LYS A 177 -3.02 -36.24 -0.20
CA LYS A 177 -3.81 -37.47 -0.35
C LYS A 177 -5.24 -37.23 -0.86
N MET A 178 -5.69 -35.98 -0.96
CA MET A 178 -7.04 -35.63 -1.40
C MET A 178 -7.18 -35.82 -2.91
N SER A 179 -8.25 -36.50 -3.34
CA SER A 179 -8.57 -36.68 -4.76
C SER A 179 -8.81 -35.33 -5.45
N LEU A 180 -8.59 -35.27 -6.77
CA LEU A 180 -8.84 -34.06 -7.56
C LEU A 180 -10.29 -33.56 -7.40
N VAL A 181 -11.27 -34.48 -7.37
CA VAL A 181 -12.68 -34.15 -7.17
C VAL A 181 -12.93 -33.50 -5.79
N MET A 182 -12.31 -34.03 -4.74
CA MET A 182 -12.43 -33.44 -3.40
C MET A 182 -11.74 -32.08 -3.31
N ARG A 183 -10.59 -31.89 -3.98
CA ARG A 183 -9.93 -30.58 -4.10
C ARG A 183 -10.80 -29.57 -4.82
N ASP A 184 -11.37 -29.93 -5.96
CA ASP A 184 -12.22 -29.04 -6.74
C ASP A 184 -13.48 -28.66 -5.93
N ARG A 185 -14.10 -29.62 -5.22
CA ARG A 185 -15.22 -29.34 -4.30
C ARG A 185 -14.83 -28.41 -3.15
N LEU A 186 -13.64 -28.58 -2.57
CA LEU A 186 -13.17 -27.72 -1.48
C LEU A 186 -12.91 -26.29 -1.98
N LYS A 187 -12.27 -26.16 -3.15
CA LYS A 187 -12.08 -24.87 -3.84
C LYS A 187 -13.42 -24.18 -4.05
N GLU A 188 -14.40 -24.87 -4.60
CA GLU A 188 -15.70 -24.30 -4.90
C GLU A 188 -16.48 -23.89 -3.64
N ARG A 189 -16.49 -24.74 -2.59
CA ARG A 189 -17.33 -24.51 -1.41
C ARG A 189 -16.73 -23.57 -0.37
N VAL A 190 -15.41 -23.55 -0.24
CA VAL A 190 -14.72 -22.80 0.84
C VAL A 190 -14.05 -21.55 0.30
N PHE A 191 -13.36 -21.66 -0.84
CA PHE A 191 -12.56 -20.56 -1.37
C PHE A 191 -13.33 -19.74 -2.40
N ASP A 192 -14.19 -20.33 -3.23
CA ASP A 192 -14.94 -19.59 -4.25
C ASP A 192 -16.25 -18.95 -3.71
N TYR A 193 -16.14 -18.06 -2.73
CA TYR A 193 -17.28 -17.36 -2.13
C TYR A 193 -18.01 -16.39 -3.09
N LYS A 194 -19.29 -16.12 -2.81
CA LYS A 194 -20.12 -15.18 -3.58
C LYS A 194 -19.77 -13.72 -3.22
N PRO A 195 -19.54 -12.83 -4.20
CA PRO A 195 -19.37 -11.41 -3.95
C PRO A 195 -20.62 -10.78 -3.33
N CYS A 196 -20.41 -9.77 -2.49
CA CYS A 196 -21.47 -8.96 -1.88
C CYS A 196 -21.04 -7.49 -1.91
N ASN A 197 -22.01 -6.58 -2.07
CA ASN A 197 -21.77 -5.16 -1.87
C ASN A 197 -21.68 -4.90 -0.35
N VAL A 198 -20.51 -4.50 0.11
CA VAL A 198 -20.31 -4.14 1.51
C VAL A 198 -20.77 -2.70 1.66
N LEU A 199 -21.85 -2.50 2.40
CA LEU A 199 -22.34 -1.17 2.69
C LEU A 199 -21.40 -0.44 3.67
N PRO A 200 -21.30 0.89 3.63
CA PRO A 200 -20.61 1.64 4.68
C PRO A 200 -21.25 1.40 6.08
N MET A 201 -20.48 1.59 7.16
CA MET A 201 -20.93 1.43 8.55
C MET A 201 -22.10 2.34 8.88
N THR A 202 -22.02 3.60 8.44
CA THR A 202 -23.11 4.56 8.56
C THR A 202 -23.51 5.06 7.17
N ASN A 203 -24.72 4.71 6.75
CA ASN A 203 -25.28 5.00 5.41
C ASN A 203 -26.37 6.07 5.41
N SER A 204 -26.76 6.53 6.60
CA SER A 204 -27.98 7.30 6.74
C SER A 204 -27.81 8.72 6.23
N SER A 205 -28.81 9.14 5.46
CA SER A 205 -29.18 10.55 5.30
C SER A 205 -29.45 11.13 6.68
N ALA A 206 -28.41 11.55 7.42
CA ALA A 206 -28.63 12.37 8.60
C ALA A 206 -29.44 13.60 8.16
N GLU A 207 -30.37 14.07 9.00
CA GLU A 207 -31.20 15.26 8.73
C GLU A 207 -30.39 16.47 8.27
N LYS A 208 -29.10 16.52 8.67
CA LYS A 208 -28.16 17.58 8.34
C LYS A 208 -27.19 17.13 7.24
N PRO A 209 -26.88 18.02 6.28
CA PRO A 209 -25.86 17.75 5.27
C PRO A 209 -24.50 17.48 5.93
N PRO A 210 -23.67 16.62 5.33
CA PRO A 210 -22.36 16.32 5.88
C PRO A 210 -21.50 17.60 5.96
N PRO A 211 -20.52 17.68 6.88
CA PRO A 211 -19.78 18.92 7.12
C PRO A 211 -19.06 19.50 5.91
N TRP A 212 -18.55 18.65 5.00
CA TRP A 212 -17.84 19.08 3.80
C TRP A 212 -18.76 19.73 2.76
N GLU A 213 -20.07 19.45 2.80
CA GLU A 213 -21.06 20.09 1.91
C GLU A 213 -21.40 21.52 2.33
N ARG A 214 -21.21 21.88 3.61
CA ARG A 214 -21.61 23.20 4.13
C ARG A 214 -20.87 24.35 3.46
N GLN A 215 -19.68 24.07 2.93
CA GLN A 215 -18.82 25.04 2.26
C GLN A 215 -19.14 25.14 0.76
N LEU A 216 -19.88 24.16 0.21
CA LEU A 216 -20.32 24.19 -1.16
C LEU A 216 -21.56 25.08 -1.25
N ARG A 217 -21.44 26.21 -1.94
CA ARG A 217 -22.63 26.95 -2.40
C ARG A 217 -23.41 26.04 -3.34
N GLN A 218 -24.74 26.15 -3.43
CA GLN A 218 -25.54 25.40 -4.42
C GLN A 218 -25.03 25.71 -5.84
N PRO A 219 -24.15 24.90 -6.44
CA PRO A 219 -23.40 25.36 -7.59
C PRO A 219 -24.16 24.93 -8.85
N ARG A 220 -24.33 25.87 -9.78
CA ARG A 220 -24.78 25.56 -11.15
C ARG A 220 -23.55 25.13 -11.95
N VAL A 221 -23.03 23.96 -11.65
CA VAL A 221 -21.86 23.37 -12.32
C VAL A 221 -22.20 21.97 -12.81
N ASP A 222 -21.42 21.46 -13.76
CA ASP A 222 -21.51 20.08 -14.22
C ASP A 222 -21.09 19.09 -13.11
N GLY A 223 -21.44 17.82 -13.29
CA GLY A 223 -21.27 16.78 -12.30
C GLY A 223 -19.80 16.45 -11.98
N LEU A 224 -18.88 16.58 -12.94
CA LEU A 224 -17.46 16.34 -12.67
C LEU A 224 -16.84 17.50 -11.89
N THR A 225 -17.17 18.73 -12.26
CA THR A 225 -16.74 19.92 -11.51
C THR A 225 -17.25 19.88 -10.07
N HIS A 226 -18.52 19.53 -9.86
CA HIS A 226 -19.08 19.39 -8.52
C HIS A 226 -18.37 18.32 -7.70
N LEU A 227 -18.11 17.14 -8.28
CA LEU A 227 -17.39 16.07 -7.61
C LEU A 227 -15.97 16.48 -7.22
N ASP A 228 -15.28 17.27 -8.06
CA ASP A 228 -13.94 17.78 -7.76
C ASP A 228 -13.94 18.74 -6.57
N GLU A 229 -14.91 19.64 -6.51
CA GLU A 229 -15.13 20.55 -5.39
C GLU A 229 -15.49 19.79 -4.11
N GLU A 230 -16.39 18.80 -4.19
CA GLU A 230 -16.77 17.97 -3.04
C GLU A 230 -15.57 17.19 -2.50
N LEU A 231 -14.71 16.64 -3.37
CA LEU A 231 -13.47 15.95 -2.99
C LEU A 231 -12.50 16.88 -2.26
N LYS A 232 -12.30 18.11 -2.77
CA LYS A 232 -11.46 19.13 -2.12
C LYS A 232 -12.02 19.51 -0.74
N ALA A 233 -13.32 19.75 -0.64
CA ALA A 233 -13.98 20.09 0.61
C ALA A 233 -13.89 18.94 1.63
N PHE A 234 -14.09 17.69 1.17
CA PHE A 234 -13.92 16.49 1.98
C PHE A 234 -12.47 16.37 2.49
N ALA A 235 -11.48 16.56 1.62
CA ALA A 235 -10.07 16.50 2.00
C ALA A 235 -9.69 17.56 3.04
N THR A 236 -10.23 18.78 2.94
CA THR A 236 -10.05 19.81 3.97
C THR A 236 -10.66 19.39 5.30
N TRP A 237 -11.88 18.84 5.29
CA TRP A 237 -12.59 18.44 6.50
C TRP A 237 -12.00 17.21 7.20
N ILE A 238 -11.54 16.22 6.43
CA ILE A 238 -11.13 14.92 6.94
C ILE A 238 -9.75 14.93 7.60
N GLN A 239 -8.94 15.94 7.33
CA GLN A 239 -7.62 16.06 7.92
C GLN A 239 -7.70 16.37 9.43
N PRO A 240 -6.69 15.95 10.23
CA PRO A 240 -6.57 16.35 11.62
C PRO A 240 -6.58 17.88 11.76
N THR A 241 -7.44 18.42 12.61
CA THR A 241 -7.41 19.83 13.03
C THR A 241 -6.17 20.10 13.88
N ALA A 242 -5.88 21.37 14.17
CA ALA A 242 -4.71 21.69 14.97
C ALA A 242 -4.75 21.09 16.39
N LYS A 243 -5.94 21.07 17.01
CA LYS A 243 -6.17 20.41 18.32
C LYS A 243 -5.93 18.91 18.23
N GLU A 244 -6.44 18.27 17.18
CA GLU A 244 -6.25 16.85 16.95
C GLU A 244 -4.78 16.51 16.71
N ARG A 245 -4.03 17.36 15.98
CA ARG A 245 -2.59 17.20 15.79
C ARG A 245 -1.83 17.32 17.11
N MET A 246 -2.19 18.27 17.98
CA MET A 246 -1.58 18.38 19.31
C MET A 246 -1.81 17.11 20.13
N ALA A 247 -3.05 16.61 20.18
CA ALA A 247 -3.37 15.36 20.84
C ALA A 247 -2.55 14.18 20.29
N ARG A 248 -2.47 14.04 18.97
CA ARG A 248 -1.70 12.97 18.32
C ARG A 248 -0.20 13.06 18.66
N ASN A 249 0.37 14.27 18.62
CA ASN A 249 1.77 14.50 18.98
C ASN A 249 2.04 14.17 20.46
N ALA A 250 1.15 14.55 21.36
CA ALA A 250 1.28 14.23 22.78
C ALA A 250 1.29 12.72 23.03
N VAL A 251 0.34 11.97 22.44
CA VAL A 251 0.31 10.50 22.57
C VAL A 251 1.55 9.85 21.96
N MET A 252 2.01 10.36 20.82
CA MET A 252 3.25 9.89 20.20
C MET A 252 4.44 10.07 21.14
N GLU A 253 4.65 11.27 21.70
CA GLU A 253 5.75 11.57 22.61
C GLU A 253 5.66 10.73 23.88
N GLU A 254 4.47 10.62 24.47
CA GLU A 254 4.21 9.78 25.63
C GLU A 254 4.55 8.32 25.36
N THR A 255 4.11 7.76 24.23
CA THR A 255 4.42 6.38 23.86
C THR A 255 5.92 6.19 23.68
N MET A 256 6.58 7.07 22.93
CA MET A 256 8.03 6.95 22.68
C MET A 256 8.83 7.05 23.98
N ASN A 257 8.43 7.92 24.91
CA ASN A 257 9.05 8.03 26.23
C ASN A 257 8.80 6.79 27.09
N LEU A 258 7.58 6.23 27.07
CA LEU A 258 7.25 4.97 27.74
C LEU A 258 8.10 3.82 27.23
N VAL A 259 8.29 3.70 25.91
CA VAL A 259 9.16 2.68 25.31
C VAL A 259 10.60 2.84 25.80
N LYS A 260 11.14 4.07 25.79
CA LYS A 260 12.50 4.33 26.29
C LYS A 260 12.64 3.96 27.77
N ALA A 261 11.67 4.34 28.60
CA ALA A 261 11.68 4.05 30.03
C ALA A 261 11.59 2.55 30.31
N SER A 262 10.70 1.84 29.61
CA SER A 262 10.49 0.39 29.77
C SER A 262 11.71 -0.45 29.40
N LEU A 263 12.58 0.09 28.53
CA LEU A 263 13.76 -0.61 28.02
C LEU A 263 15.06 -0.07 28.61
N LYS A 264 15.01 0.82 29.61
CA LYS A 264 16.18 1.49 30.17
C LYS A 264 17.17 0.53 30.83
N ASP A 265 16.64 -0.51 31.50
CA ASP A 265 17.45 -1.52 32.20
C ASP A 265 17.88 -2.67 31.29
N ASP A 266 17.44 -2.68 30.02
CA ASP A 266 17.86 -3.67 29.04
C ASP A 266 19.22 -3.28 28.43
N VAL A 267 20.28 -3.75 29.08
CA VAL A 267 21.69 -3.49 28.75
C VAL A 267 22.13 -4.20 27.45
N SER A 268 21.28 -5.01 26.82
CA SER A 268 21.72 -5.95 25.79
C SER A 268 22.02 -5.32 24.42
N ILE A 269 21.37 -4.20 24.04
CA ILE A 269 21.55 -3.45 22.78
C ILE A 269 20.71 -2.16 22.80
N THR A 270 21.20 -1.05 22.23
CA THR A 270 20.41 0.16 21.98
C THR A 270 19.23 -0.11 21.05
N THR A 271 17.99 0.03 21.56
CA THR A 271 16.77 -0.01 20.74
C THR A 271 16.57 1.33 20.07
N LYS A 272 16.55 1.34 18.73
CA LYS A 272 16.12 2.51 17.97
C LYS A 272 14.61 2.50 17.78
N MET A 273 14.04 3.69 17.65
CA MET A 273 12.63 3.86 17.38
C MET A 273 12.39 5.03 16.44
N GLU A 274 11.36 4.91 15.60
CA GLU A 274 10.91 5.99 14.72
C GLU A 274 9.39 5.91 14.51
N LEU A 275 8.81 7.04 14.12
CA LEU A 275 7.46 7.06 13.54
C LEU A 275 7.45 6.35 12.19
N HIS A 276 6.32 5.73 11.89
CA HIS A 276 6.08 5.08 10.62
C HIS A 276 4.69 5.42 10.07
N GLY A 277 4.38 4.90 8.89
CA GLY A 277 3.03 4.87 8.34
C GLY A 277 2.47 6.25 8.00
N SER A 278 1.22 6.46 8.37
CA SER A 278 0.45 7.61 7.92
C SER A 278 0.92 8.93 8.53
N GLU A 279 1.53 8.91 9.73
CA GLU A 279 2.13 10.09 10.36
C GLU A 279 3.34 10.59 9.58
N LYS A 280 4.31 9.71 9.32
CA LYS A 280 5.55 10.05 8.63
C LYS A 280 5.32 10.49 7.17
N THR A 281 4.27 9.98 6.52
CA THR A 281 3.89 10.34 5.14
C THR A 281 2.95 11.56 5.05
N GLY A 282 2.49 12.09 6.18
CA GLY A 282 1.52 13.19 6.23
C GLY A 282 0.13 12.82 5.69
N LEU A 283 -0.22 11.54 5.70
CA LEU A 283 -1.52 11.01 5.25
C LEU A 283 -2.40 10.53 6.42
N ALA A 284 -2.04 10.89 7.65
CA ALA A 284 -2.79 10.57 8.84
C ALA A 284 -4.18 11.22 8.81
N LEU A 285 -5.19 10.43 9.14
CA LEU A 285 -6.55 10.88 9.44
C LEU A 285 -6.72 10.97 10.97
N PRO A 286 -7.70 11.72 11.50
CA PRO A 286 -7.88 11.91 12.94
C PRO A 286 -7.90 10.62 13.76
N TRP A 287 -8.47 9.54 13.19
CA TRP A 287 -8.58 8.23 13.82
C TRP A 287 -7.55 7.20 13.32
N SER A 288 -6.52 7.64 12.58
CA SER A 288 -5.43 6.74 12.19
C SER A 288 -4.65 6.31 13.43
N ASP A 289 -4.14 5.10 13.40
CA ASP A 289 -3.23 4.60 14.43
C ASP A 289 -1.94 5.45 14.44
N ILE A 290 -1.29 5.52 15.60
CA ILE A 290 0.09 6.02 15.70
C ILE A 290 1.01 4.81 15.54
N ASP A 291 1.66 4.73 14.39
CA ASP A 291 2.58 3.65 14.04
C ASP A 291 4.01 4.00 14.49
N ILE A 292 4.56 3.18 15.38
CA ILE A 292 5.95 3.28 15.86
C ILE A 292 6.68 2.00 15.48
N ARG A 293 7.89 2.16 14.97
CA ARG A 293 8.79 1.06 14.65
C ARG A 293 9.90 0.98 15.68
N ILE A 294 10.30 -0.22 16.07
CA ILE A 294 11.50 -0.48 16.88
C ILE A 294 12.42 -1.52 16.21
N TRP A 295 13.74 -1.35 16.39
CA TRP A 295 14.75 -2.29 15.90
C TRP A 295 16.08 -2.16 16.65
N ASP A 296 16.95 -3.15 16.47
CA ASP A 296 18.30 -3.23 17.03
C ASP A 296 19.34 -2.74 16.02
N ASP A 297 20.38 -2.03 16.47
CA ASP A 297 21.42 -1.46 15.59
C ASP A 297 22.27 -2.48 14.83
N ARG A 298 22.42 -3.70 15.37
CA ARG A 298 23.38 -4.68 14.87
C ARG A 298 22.81 -5.62 13.81
N GLU A 299 21.49 -5.72 13.70
CA GLU A 299 20.81 -6.66 12.80
C GLU A 299 19.48 -6.05 12.34
N ALA A 300 19.28 -5.88 11.03
CA ALA A 300 17.92 -5.65 10.52
C ALA A 300 17.07 -6.85 10.95
N PRO A 301 15.93 -6.67 11.65
CA PRO A 301 15.22 -7.79 12.24
C PRO A 301 14.82 -8.79 11.15
N ALA A 302 15.43 -9.97 11.21
CA ALA A 302 15.07 -11.09 10.36
C ALA A 302 13.69 -11.61 10.80
N LYS A 303 12.94 -12.20 9.86
CA LYS A 303 11.59 -12.76 10.10
C LYS A 303 11.54 -13.84 11.18
N ALA A 304 12.69 -14.41 11.53
CA ALA A 304 12.89 -15.39 12.59
C ALA A 304 14.35 -15.36 13.04
N GLY A 305 14.62 -15.64 14.31
CA GLY A 305 15.97 -15.72 14.87
C GLY A 305 16.08 -15.03 16.23
N PRO A 306 17.29 -15.01 16.81
CA PRO A 306 17.54 -14.42 18.13
C PRO A 306 17.10 -12.95 18.24
N ALA A 307 17.32 -12.13 17.20
CA ALA A 307 16.84 -10.75 17.18
C ALA A 307 15.33 -10.61 17.28
N ALA A 308 14.58 -11.45 16.55
CA ALA A 308 13.11 -11.43 16.60
C ALA A 308 12.60 -11.83 18.00
N ALA A 309 13.21 -12.84 18.62
CA ALA A 309 12.87 -13.26 19.98
C ALA A 309 13.18 -12.17 21.03
N ARG A 310 14.34 -11.49 20.91
CA ARG A 310 14.68 -10.35 21.78
C ARG A 310 13.69 -9.20 21.62
N LEU A 311 13.38 -8.79 20.40
CA LEU A 311 12.42 -7.71 20.15
C LEU A 311 11.01 -8.09 20.62
N PHE A 312 10.60 -9.35 20.47
CA PHE A 312 9.34 -9.84 21.05
C PHE A 312 9.33 -9.72 22.58
N HIS A 313 10.42 -10.13 23.24
CA HIS A 313 10.58 -9.95 24.69
C HIS A 313 10.51 -8.48 25.11
N ARG A 314 11.20 -7.58 24.38
CA ARG A 314 11.15 -6.12 24.60
C ARG A 314 9.73 -5.56 24.48
N LEU A 315 8.97 -5.98 23.46
CA LEU A 315 7.55 -5.63 23.36
C LEU A 315 6.76 -6.16 24.56
N GLY A 316 7.12 -7.32 25.11
CA GLY A 316 6.57 -7.83 26.38
C GLY A 316 6.78 -6.85 27.53
N LEU A 317 8.01 -6.38 27.74
CA LEU A 317 8.34 -5.40 28.78
C LEU A 317 7.55 -4.08 28.61
N VAL A 318 7.48 -3.56 27.39
CA VAL A 318 6.69 -2.37 27.08
C VAL A 318 5.20 -2.61 27.37
N ALA A 319 4.67 -3.79 26.99
CA ALA A 319 3.29 -4.14 27.25
C ALA A 319 2.98 -4.24 28.75
N ASP A 320 3.91 -4.76 29.56
CA ASP A 320 3.72 -4.89 31.01
C ASP A 320 3.73 -3.51 31.69
N THR A 321 4.59 -2.58 31.24
CA THR A 321 4.53 -1.18 31.66
C THR A 321 3.19 -0.54 31.29
N MET A 322 2.73 -0.72 30.03
CA MET A 322 1.43 -0.19 29.59
C MET A 322 0.27 -0.76 30.40
N ARG A 323 0.26 -2.08 30.68
CA ARG A 323 -0.78 -2.74 31.48
C ARG A 323 -0.81 -2.29 32.94
N SER A 324 0.33 -1.82 33.46
CA SER A 324 0.46 -1.32 34.83
C SER A 324 0.06 0.16 34.97
N SER A 325 -0.20 0.83 33.85
CA SER A 325 -0.64 2.23 33.78
C SER A 325 -2.14 2.32 33.48
N ASP A 326 -2.79 3.35 34.00
CA ASP A 326 -4.19 3.70 33.72
C ASP A 326 -4.37 4.50 32.41
N GLU A 327 -3.27 4.90 31.75
CA GLU A 327 -3.29 5.64 30.48
C GLU A 327 -3.55 4.73 29.26
N TRP A 328 -3.45 3.40 29.42
CA TRP A 328 -3.50 2.44 28.32
C TRP A 328 -4.56 1.36 28.52
N THR A 329 -5.20 0.96 27.43
CA THR A 329 -6.12 -0.18 27.38
C THR A 329 -5.90 -1.02 26.12
N LEU A 330 -6.57 -2.17 26.02
CA LEU A 330 -6.50 -3.07 24.86
C LEU A 330 -5.07 -3.49 24.48
N VAL A 331 -4.19 -3.64 25.48
CA VAL A 331 -2.76 -3.95 25.27
C VAL A 331 -2.56 -5.42 24.84
N VAL A 332 -2.32 -5.63 23.54
CA VAL A 332 -2.15 -6.94 22.92
C VAL A 332 -0.83 -7.03 22.18
N VAL A 333 -0.02 -8.02 22.56
CA VAL A 333 1.21 -8.40 21.85
C VAL A 333 0.92 -9.63 20.99
N ARG A 334 1.36 -9.62 19.73
CA ARG A 334 1.23 -10.74 18.81
C ARG A 334 2.59 -11.19 18.31
N ASP A 335 2.85 -12.48 18.45
CA ASP A 335 4.02 -13.13 17.88
C ASP A 335 3.74 -13.42 16.40
N THR A 336 4.18 -12.49 15.55
CA THR A 336 4.14 -12.62 14.10
C THR A 336 5.54 -12.49 13.53
N ALA A 337 5.73 -12.78 12.24
CA ALA A 337 7.05 -12.67 11.59
C ALA A 337 7.76 -11.33 11.83
N TYR A 338 6.98 -10.27 12.06
CA TYR A 338 7.42 -9.06 12.74
C TYR A 338 6.54 -8.87 13.98
N PRO A 339 7.05 -9.08 15.20
CA PRO A 339 6.28 -8.89 16.43
C PRO A 339 5.60 -7.52 16.49
N ILE A 340 4.39 -7.49 17.03
CA ILE A 340 3.59 -6.27 17.06
C ILE A 340 2.82 -6.13 18.37
N LEU A 341 2.93 -4.97 18.98
CA LEU A 341 2.14 -4.55 20.14
C LEU A 341 1.10 -3.54 19.67
N ASN A 342 -0.14 -3.71 20.13
CA ASN A 342 -1.22 -2.74 19.91
C ASN A 342 -1.78 -2.35 21.27
N ALA A 343 -2.06 -1.08 21.46
CA ALA A 343 -2.69 -0.53 22.65
C ALA A 343 -3.56 0.66 22.24
N GLN A 344 -4.49 1.06 23.10
CA GLN A 344 -5.27 2.27 22.93
C GLN A 344 -4.99 3.23 24.08
N HIS A 345 -4.66 4.47 23.75
CA HIS A 345 -4.49 5.53 24.73
C HIS A 345 -5.85 6.00 25.24
N MET A 346 -6.02 5.96 26.56
CA MET A 346 -7.32 6.10 27.24
C MET A 346 -7.92 7.48 27.07
N LYS A 347 -7.15 8.57 27.25
CA LYS A 347 -7.71 9.93 27.18
C LYS A 347 -8.05 10.36 25.76
N SER A 348 -7.21 10.04 24.78
CA SER A 348 -7.42 10.44 23.38
C SER A 348 -8.30 9.47 22.57
N GLY A 349 -8.33 8.19 22.93
CA GLY A 349 -8.96 7.12 22.14
C GLY A 349 -8.18 6.78 20.84
N LEU A 350 -6.91 7.16 20.76
CA LEU A 350 -6.02 6.78 19.65
C LEU A 350 -5.50 5.37 19.88
N ASP A 351 -5.49 4.58 18.80
CA ASP A 351 -4.80 3.31 18.78
C ASP A 351 -3.32 3.57 18.46
N VAL A 352 -2.45 2.80 19.10
CA VAL A 352 -1.00 2.88 18.96
C VAL A 352 -0.49 1.49 18.63
N GLN A 353 0.38 1.43 17.62
CA GLN A 353 0.94 0.20 17.13
C GLN A 353 2.47 0.28 17.17
N ILE A 354 3.11 -0.63 17.91
CA ILE A 354 4.56 -0.72 17.99
C ILE A 354 4.99 -2.00 17.28
N VAL A 355 5.71 -1.87 16.16
CA VAL A 355 6.16 -3.01 15.35
C VAL A 355 7.67 -3.19 15.40
N ALA A 356 8.10 -4.42 15.67
CA ALA A 356 9.49 -4.85 15.59
C ALA A 356 9.82 -5.30 14.16
N ALA A 357 10.21 -4.36 13.30
CA ALA A 357 10.40 -4.62 11.87
C ALA A 357 11.53 -3.78 11.26
N PRO A 358 12.15 -4.25 10.15
CA PRO A 358 13.25 -3.55 9.51
C PRO A 358 12.74 -2.31 8.79
N ASN A 359 13.63 -1.35 8.59
CA ASN A 359 13.35 -0.04 8.01
C ASN A 359 12.40 -0.07 6.78
N SER A 360 11.45 0.86 6.76
CA SER A 360 10.43 1.08 5.73
C SER A 360 10.63 2.33 4.87
N HIS A 361 11.80 2.98 4.93
CA HIS A 361 12.11 4.18 4.15
C HIS A 361 11.77 4.05 2.68
N GLY A 362 11.87 2.84 2.10
CA GLY A 362 11.47 2.61 0.72
C GLY A 362 9.97 2.87 0.45
N GLN A 363 9.08 2.45 1.35
CA GLN A 363 7.64 2.69 1.20
C GLN A 363 7.30 4.16 1.36
N GLU A 364 7.92 4.82 2.35
CA GLU A 364 7.76 6.25 2.62
C GLU A 364 8.27 7.10 1.44
N ALA A 365 9.43 6.75 0.87
CA ALA A 365 9.98 7.40 -0.31
C ALA A 365 9.06 7.25 -1.53
N VAL A 366 8.51 6.05 -1.76
CA VAL A 366 7.51 5.82 -2.83
C VAL A 366 6.29 6.71 -2.64
N VAL A 367 5.72 6.77 -1.43
CA VAL A 367 4.56 7.61 -1.14
C VAL A 367 4.89 9.08 -1.36
N LYS A 368 6.01 9.56 -0.80
CA LYS A 368 6.47 10.95 -0.94
C LYS A 368 6.63 11.33 -2.42
N GLN A 369 7.35 10.53 -3.18
CA GLN A 369 7.57 10.76 -4.61
C GLN A 369 6.23 10.80 -5.38
N CYS A 370 5.33 9.84 -5.14
CA CYS A 370 4.03 9.83 -5.82
C CYS A 370 3.17 11.05 -5.47
N LEU A 371 3.23 11.55 -4.22
CA LEU A 371 2.50 12.75 -3.81
C LEU A 371 3.10 14.03 -4.43
N GLU A 372 4.42 14.08 -4.61
CA GLU A 372 5.11 15.17 -5.30
C GLU A 372 4.79 15.16 -6.79
N ASP A 373 4.82 13.99 -7.44
CA ASP A 373 4.56 13.83 -8.88
C ASP A 373 3.07 14.02 -9.25
N MET A 374 2.15 13.72 -8.33
CA MET A 374 0.71 13.79 -8.55
C MET A 374 0.02 14.60 -7.42
N PRO A 375 -0.06 15.94 -7.51
CA PRO A 375 -0.57 16.78 -6.41
C PRO A 375 -2.01 16.49 -5.97
N TYR A 376 -2.85 15.98 -6.89
CA TYR A 376 -4.24 15.59 -6.61
C TYR A 376 -4.35 14.28 -5.79
N LEU A 377 -3.27 13.50 -5.68
CA LEU A 377 -3.28 12.16 -5.11
C LEU A 377 -3.63 12.17 -3.62
N ARG A 378 -3.19 13.17 -2.85
CA ARG A 378 -3.50 13.29 -1.42
C ARG A 378 -5.02 13.35 -1.18
N THR A 379 -5.68 14.28 -1.85
CA THR A 379 -7.14 14.50 -1.78
C THR A 379 -7.90 13.22 -2.15
N VAL A 380 -7.52 12.59 -3.26
CA VAL A 380 -8.19 11.38 -3.77
C VAL A 380 -7.93 10.20 -2.83
N PHE A 381 -6.72 10.07 -2.30
CA PHE A 381 -6.37 9.01 -1.36
C PHE A 381 -7.17 9.10 -0.07
N TYR A 382 -7.45 10.30 0.46
CA TYR A 382 -8.32 10.42 1.63
C TYR A 382 -9.73 9.86 1.37
N ALA A 383 -10.32 10.17 0.22
CA ALA A 383 -11.63 9.64 -0.15
C ALA A 383 -11.58 8.11 -0.36
N VAL A 384 -10.60 7.60 -1.12
CA VAL A 384 -10.45 6.15 -1.37
C VAL A 384 -10.17 5.40 -0.07
N ARG A 385 -9.25 5.86 0.78
CA ARG A 385 -8.97 5.25 2.09
C ARG A 385 -10.23 5.22 2.96
N THR A 386 -11.01 6.30 2.97
CA THR A 386 -12.28 6.35 3.70
C THR A 386 -13.31 5.36 3.14
N PHE A 387 -13.37 5.18 1.81
CA PHE A 387 -14.24 4.18 1.18
C PHE A 387 -13.96 2.76 1.71
N PHE A 388 -12.68 2.39 1.84
CA PHE A 388 -12.28 1.09 2.42
C PHE A 388 -12.57 1.03 3.92
N ALA A 389 -12.17 2.05 4.69
CA ALA A 389 -12.32 2.09 6.14
C ALA A 389 -13.78 2.02 6.59
N MET A 390 -14.67 2.78 5.93
CA MET A 390 -16.10 2.77 6.21
C MET A 390 -16.76 1.41 5.93
N ARG A 391 -16.10 0.51 5.20
CA ARG A 391 -16.56 -0.86 4.91
C ARG A 391 -15.75 -1.93 5.65
N ARG A 392 -14.80 -1.52 6.50
CA ARG A 392 -13.79 -2.36 7.18
C ARG A 392 -12.88 -3.15 6.23
N LEU A 393 -12.80 -2.76 4.95
CA LEU A 393 -12.02 -3.43 3.91
C LEU A 393 -10.53 -3.05 3.94
N ASP A 394 -10.12 -2.21 4.88
CA ASP A 394 -8.75 -1.74 5.12
C ASP A 394 -7.94 -2.65 6.08
N GLU A 395 -8.60 -3.63 6.71
CA GLU A 395 -7.99 -4.53 7.70
C GLU A 395 -7.38 -5.78 7.04
N VAL A 396 -6.05 -5.81 6.90
CA VAL A 396 -5.31 -6.94 6.30
C VAL A 396 -5.54 -8.23 7.06
N TYR A 397 -5.65 -8.18 8.39
CA TYR A 397 -5.84 -9.38 9.21
C TYR A 397 -7.14 -10.13 8.84
N THR A 398 -8.18 -9.40 8.44
CA THR A 398 -9.46 -9.98 8.01
C THR A 398 -9.54 -10.23 6.51
N GLY A 399 -8.47 -9.98 5.75
CA GLY A 399 -8.42 -10.18 4.31
C GLY A 399 -8.69 -8.93 3.47
N GLY A 400 -8.69 -7.75 4.09
CA GLY A 400 -8.73 -6.45 3.41
C GLY A 400 -7.40 -6.06 2.74
N LEU A 401 -7.26 -4.78 2.43
CA LEU A 401 -6.04 -4.20 1.85
C LEU A 401 -5.54 -3.06 2.75
N GLY A 402 -4.31 -3.15 3.24
CA GLY A 402 -3.75 -2.14 4.14
C GLY A 402 -3.54 -0.78 3.44
N SER A 403 -3.41 0.30 4.22
CA SER A 403 -3.33 1.68 3.71
C SER A 403 -2.28 1.89 2.62
N TYR A 404 -1.07 1.33 2.76
CA TYR A 404 -0.03 1.39 1.71
C TYR A 404 -0.45 0.62 0.45
N GLY A 405 -1.07 -0.56 0.61
CA GLY A 405 -1.62 -1.33 -0.50
C GLY A 405 -2.72 -0.58 -1.25
N ILE A 406 -3.62 0.10 -0.53
CA ILE A 406 -4.65 0.97 -1.12
C ILE A 406 -4.00 2.11 -1.90
N PHE A 407 -2.97 2.75 -1.35
CA PHE A 407 -2.24 3.83 -1.99
C PHE A 407 -1.59 3.37 -3.31
N VAL A 408 -0.85 2.26 -3.27
CA VAL A 408 -0.20 1.68 -4.45
C VAL A 408 -1.25 1.24 -5.48
N LEU A 409 -2.38 0.68 -5.06
CA LEU A 409 -3.47 0.31 -5.96
C LEU A 409 -4.04 1.55 -6.67
N LEU A 410 -4.28 2.63 -5.93
CA LEU A 410 -4.74 3.90 -6.47
C LEU A 410 -3.76 4.44 -7.52
N VAL A 411 -2.48 4.55 -7.18
CA VAL A 411 -1.43 4.97 -8.11
C VAL A 411 -1.41 4.07 -9.35
N ALA A 412 -1.48 2.76 -9.19
CA ALA A 412 -1.46 1.82 -10.30
C ALA A 412 -2.63 2.02 -11.27
N THR A 413 -3.83 2.33 -10.76
CA THR A 413 -5.01 2.62 -11.60
C THR A 413 -4.84 3.92 -12.39
N ILE A 414 -4.35 4.98 -11.75
CA ILE A 414 -4.10 6.28 -12.38
C ILE A 414 -3.02 6.16 -13.46
N LEU A 415 -1.91 5.47 -13.15
CA LEU A 415 -0.83 5.28 -14.11
C LEU A 415 -1.31 4.53 -15.35
N ARG A 416 -2.24 3.57 -15.24
CA ARG A 416 -2.81 2.81 -16.38
C ARG A 416 -3.72 3.64 -17.26
N ASN A 417 -4.50 4.51 -16.64
CA ASN A 417 -5.49 5.34 -17.31
C ASN A 417 -5.16 6.80 -16.99
N PRO A 418 -4.11 7.35 -17.63
CA PRO A 418 -3.54 8.63 -17.26
C PRO A 418 -4.58 9.72 -17.45
N ILE A 419 -4.62 10.64 -16.49
CA ILE A 419 -5.53 11.77 -16.54
C ILE A 419 -5.05 12.69 -17.67
N LYS A 420 -5.86 12.81 -18.72
CA LYS A 420 -5.54 13.70 -19.85
C LYS A 420 -5.71 15.14 -19.37
N ASN A 421 -4.60 15.87 -19.28
CA ASN A 421 -4.60 17.31 -19.02
C ASN A 421 -5.11 18.06 -20.25
N ASN A 422 -6.43 18.17 -20.43
CA ASN A 422 -7.01 19.13 -21.37
C ASN A 422 -8.20 19.87 -20.73
N ARG A 423 -8.08 21.21 -20.75
CA ARG A 423 -8.96 22.33 -20.33
C ARG A 423 -10.31 21.97 -19.70
N GLY A 424 -10.45 22.26 -18.39
CA GLY A 424 -11.65 22.04 -17.56
C GLY A 424 -11.33 21.28 -16.26
N GLU A 425 -10.30 21.74 -15.54
CA GLU A 425 -9.45 20.99 -14.61
C GLU A 425 -10.19 20.38 -13.40
N CYS A 426 -10.62 19.13 -13.54
CA CYS A 426 -11.15 18.30 -12.45
C CYS A 426 -10.24 17.09 -12.16
N PRO A 427 -8.94 17.29 -11.83
CA PRO A 427 -7.98 16.19 -11.69
C PRO A 427 -8.33 15.25 -10.52
N HIS A 428 -8.97 15.75 -9.46
CA HIS A 428 -9.38 14.92 -8.33
C HIS A 428 -10.57 14.04 -8.72
N ALA A 429 -11.59 14.64 -9.35
CA ALA A 429 -12.74 13.88 -9.85
C ALA A 429 -12.29 12.84 -10.89
N ALA A 430 -11.43 13.22 -11.83
CA ALA A 430 -10.90 12.31 -12.85
C ALA A 430 -10.08 11.17 -12.25
N ALA A 431 -9.21 11.43 -11.28
CA ALA A 431 -8.45 10.39 -10.58
C ALA A 431 -9.38 9.46 -9.78
N PHE A 432 -10.35 10.03 -9.07
CA PHE A 432 -11.30 9.30 -8.25
C PHE A 432 -12.18 8.40 -9.11
N THR A 433 -12.79 8.92 -10.19
CA THR A 433 -13.57 8.10 -11.13
C THR A 433 -12.68 7.06 -11.80
N THR A 434 -11.45 7.40 -12.22
CA THR A 434 -10.49 6.44 -12.81
C THR A 434 -10.22 5.24 -11.91
N PHE A 435 -10.12 5.43 -10.60
CA PHE A 435 -9.94 4.32 -9.64
C PHE A 435 -11.08 3.32 -9.71
N PHE A 436 -12.32 3.79 -9.56
CA PHE A 436 -13.51 2.95 -9.68
C PHE A 436 -13.64 2.38 -11.10
N GLU A 437 -13.23 3.18 -12.09
CA GLU A 437 -13.39 2.82 -13.48
C GLU A 437 -12.57 1.59 -13.87
N THR A 438 -11.31 1.65 -13.47
CA THR A 438 -10.28 0.67 -13.74
C THR A 438 -10.57 -0.65 -13.02
N LEU A 439 -11.12 -0.60 -11.80
CA LEU A 439 -11.33 -1.78 -10.97
C LEU A 439 -12.72 -2.41 -11.12
N SER A 440 -13.70 -1.71 -11.69
CA SER A 440 -15.01 -2.26 -12.03
C SER A 440 -14.86 -3.36 -13.11
N PRO A 441 -15.39 -4.59 -12.91
CA PRO A 441 -15.25 -5.69 -13.86
C PRO A 441 -15.76 -5.37 -15.27
N ILE A 442 -15.11 -5.93 -16.29
CA ILE A 442 -15.41 -5.65 -17.71
C ILE A 442 -16.87 -5.97 -18.08
N ASP A 443 -17.38 -7.12 -17.63
CA ASP A 443 -18.75 -7.55 -17.98
C ASP A 443 -19.82 -6.67 -17.32
N ALA A 444 -19.51 -6.09 -16.15
CA ALA A 444 -20.35 -5.09 -15.50
C ALA A 444 -20.55 -3.86 -16.37
N ARG A 445 -19.50 -3.44 -17.10
CA ARG A 445 -19.54 -2.29 -18.02
C ARG A 445 -20.26 -2.61 -19.32
N LYS A 446 -19.97 -3.76 -19.94
CA LYS A 446 -20.61 -4.16 -21.20
C LYS A 446 -22.13 -4.27 -21.06
N ALA A 447 -22.62 -4.75 -19.90
CA ALA A 447 -24.05 -4.81 -19.62
C ALA A 447 -24.70 -3.42 -19.40
N GLN A 448 -23.91 -2.38 -19.14
CA GLN A 448 -24.41 -1.01 -18.90
C GLN A 448 -24.44 -0.15 -20.16
N ASP A 449 -23.50 -0.35 -21.08
CA ASP A 449 -23.36 0.45 -22.30
C ASP A 449 -23.80 -0.34 -23.55
N SER A 450 -25.10 -0.52 -23.76
CA SER A 450 -25.63 -1.24 -24.94
C SER A 450 -25.33 -0.56 -26.30
N ASN A 451 -24.80 0.67 -26.28
CA ASN A 451 -24.51 1.48 -27.47
C ASN A 451 -23.03 1.89 -27.62
N SER A 452 -22.11 1.42 -26.76
CA SER A 452 -20.68 1.74 -26.93
C SER A 452 -20.00 0.67 -27.79
N ILE A 453 -19.74 1.04 -29.05
CA ILE A 453 -18.73 0.37 -29.88
C ILE A 453 -17.46 0.30 -29.04
N ALA A 454 -16.88 -0.90 -28.92
CA ALA A 454 -15.72 -1.29 -28.13
C ALA A 454 -14.50 -0.35 -28.24
N ARG A 455 -14.58 0.85 -27.67
CA ARG A 455 -13.46 1.76 -27.49
C ARG A 455 -12.89 1.49 -26.10
N ASP A 456 -11.77 0.78 -26.09
CA ASP A 456 -10.76 0.71 -25.03
C ASP A 456 -11.33 0.70 -23.60
N SER A 457 -11.78 -0.48 -23.16
CA SER A 457 -12.20 -0.64 -21.76
C SER A 457 -11.02 -0.29 -20.84
N LYS A 458 -11.13 0.82 -20.12
CA LYS A 458 -10.19 1.22 -19.06
C LYS A 458 -10.09 0.22 -17.90
N SER A 459 -10.99 -0.77 -17.86
CA SER A 459 -11.06 -1.79 -16.82
C SER A 459 -9.92 -2.82 -16.96
N ILE A 460 -9.40 -3.30 -15.82
CA ILE A 460 -8.41 -4.37 -15.76
C ILE A 460 -8.99 -5.65 -15.18
N ASN A 461 -8.76 -6.77 -15.88
CA ASN A 461 -9.08 -8.09 -15.36
C ASN A 461 -8.02 -8.52 -14.31
N LEU A 462 -8.27 -8.22 -13.04
CA LEU A 462 -7.38 -8.55 -11.92
C LEU A 462 -7.22 -10.05 -11.64
N LYS A 463 -8.09 -10.88 -12.18
CA LYS A 463 -7.94 -12.34 -12.13
C LYS A 463 -6.84 -12.80 -13.08
N LYS A 464 -6.84 -12.26 -14.30
CA LYS A 464 -5.89 -12.60 -15.36
C LYS A 464 -4.56 -11.88 -15.20
N PHE A 465 -4.58 -10.63 -14.72
CA PHE A 465 -3.41 -9.76 -14.69
C PHE A 465 -3.02 -9.36 -13.26
N ALA A 466 -1.72 -9.38 -13.01
CA ALA A 466 -1.07 -8.68 -11.92
C ALA A 466 -0.66 -7.28 -12.37
N ILE A 467 -0.40 -6.40 -11.40
CA ILE A 467 -0.24 -4.96 -11.61
C ILE A 467 1.02 -4.46 -10.91
N SER A 468 1.80 -3.63 -11.59
CA SER A 468 2.92 -2.86 -11.02
C SER A 468 2.82 -1.37 -11.38
N CYS A 469 3.32 -0.50 -10.49
CA CYS A 469 3.42 0.93 -10.73
C CYS A 469 4.70 1.29 -11.50
N PHE A 470 5.83 0.72 -11.09
CA PHE A 470 7.15 1.10 -11.58
C PHE A 470 7.98 -0.17 -11.89
N PRO A 471 8.17 -0.53 -13.17
CA PRO A 471 7.59 0.11 -14.36
C PRO A 471 6.07 -0.10 -14.44
N ARG A 472 5.37 0.80 -15.14
CA ARG A 472 3.91 0.72 -15.35
C ARG A 472 3.60 -0.50 -16.21
N THR A 473 3.39 -1.64 -15.56
CA THR A 473 3.24 -2.93 -16.26
C THR A 473 2.07 -3.73 -15.70
N LYS A 474 1.27 -4.31 -16.59
CA LYS A 474 0.38 -5.42 -16.25
C LYS A 474 1.02 -6.71 -16.78
N PHE A 475 1.01 -7.78 -16.01
CA PHE A 475 1.60 -9.05 -16.42
C PHE A 475 0.65 -10.21 -16.16
N LEU A 476 0.67 -11.22 -17.02
CA LEU A 476 -0.23 -12.35 -16.94
C LEU A 476 0.07 -13.19 -15.70
N LYS A 477 -0.98 -13.64 -15.03
CA LYS A 477 -0.88 -14.66 -14.00
C LYS A 477 -1.06 -16.03 -14.63
N HIS A 478 -0.20 -16.96 -14.28
CA HIS A 478 -0.12 -18.32 -14.80
C HIS A 478 -0.35 -19.34 -13.68
N ALA A 479 -0.69 -20.58 -14.06
CA ALA A 479 -0.57 -21.68 -13.13
C ALA A 479 0.89 -21.81 -12.63
N PRO A 480 1.12 -22.24 -11.39
CA PRO A 480 2.47 -22.52 -10.89
C PRO A 480 3.23 -23.45 -11.83
N SER A 481 4.47 -23.11 -12.17
CA SER A 481 5.31 -23.90 -13.07
C SER A 481 6.78 -23.86 -12.63
N PRO A 482 7.50 -25.01 -12.64
CA PRO A 482 8.93 -25.04 -12.35
C PRO A 482 9.77 -24.14 -13.27
N ASP A 483 9.33 -23.90 -14.50
CA ASP A 483 10.06 -23.04 -15.44
C ASP A 483 10.05 -21.57 -15.02
N LEU A 484 8.99 -21.11 -14.35
CA LEU A 484 8.92 -19.76 -13.81
C LEU A 484 9.95 -19.54 -12.70
N LEU A 485 10.27 -20.58 -11.92
CA LEU A 485 11.34 -20.53 -10.92
C LEU A 485 12.72 -20.36 -11.58
N LYS A 486 12.95 -21.00 -12.74
CA LYS A 486 14.19 -20.82 -13.52
C LYS A 486 14.30 -19.39 -14.04
N TYR A 487 13.21 -18.82 -14.58
CA TYR A 487 13.22 -17.43 -15.06
C TYR A 487 13.42 -16.42 -13.93
N MET A 488 12.81 -16.66 -12.77
CA MET A 488 13.05 -15.87 -11.57
C MET A 488 14.53 -15.90 -11.17
N ALA A 489 15.13 -17.10 -11.05
CA ALA A 489 16.55 -17.25 -10.70
C ALA A 489 17.50 -16.60 -11.73
N LEU A 490 17.15 -16.66 -13.01
CA LEU A 490 17.91 -16.01 -14.07
C LEU A 490 17.80 -14.48 -14.05
N ALA A 491 16.66 -13.92 -13.63
CA ALA A 491 16.48 -12.49 -13.45
C ALA A 491 17.25 -11.99 -12.22
N GLU A 492 17.20 -12.74 -11.10
CA GLU A 492 18.01 -12.50 -9.91
C GLU A 492 19.50 -12.45 -10.22
N LYS A 493 19.99 -13.45 -10.97
CA LYS A 493 21.42 -13.52 -11.36
C LYS A 493 21.87 -12.31 -12.19
N ARG A 494 20.94 -11.62 -12.86
CA ARG A 494 21.20 -10.41 -13.65
C ARG A 494 21.01 -9.11 -12.86
N GLY A 495 20.58 -9.19 -11.60
CA GLY A 495 20.25 -8.02 -10.78
C GLY A 495 18.88 -7.40 -11.10
N ASP A 496 18.04 -8.05 -11.92
CA ASP A 496 16.71 -7.56 -12.29
C ASP A 496 15.67 -7.99 -11.24
N LYS A 497 15.72 -7.35 -10.07
CA LYS A 497 14.84 -7.64 -8.92
C LYS A 497 13.36 -7.45 -9.25
N ILE A 498 13.04 -6.45 -10.07
CA ILE A 498 11.67 -6.17 -10.51
C ILE A 498 11.10 -7.36 -11.26
N ARG A 499 11.82 -7.84 -12.28
CA ARG A 499 11.37 -8.95 -13.10
C ARG A 499 11.39 -10.28 -12.35
N ALA A 500 12.37 -10.49 -11.49
CA ALA A 500 12.39 -11.64 -10.58
C ALA A 500 11.13 -11.66 -9.70
N GLY A 501 10.75 -10.52 -9.13
CA GLY A 501 9.50 -10.33 -8.42
C GLY A 501 8.27 -10.65 -9.26
N GLN A 502 8.19 -10.15 -10.49
CA GLN A 502 7.08 -10.41 -11.41
C GLN A 502 6.93 -11.91 -11.73
N TRP A 503 8.03 -12.63 -12.00
CA TRP A 503 8.00 -14.08 -12.22
C TRP A 503 7.56 -14.86 -10.98
N ARG A 504 7.89 -14.35 -9.79
CA ARG A 504 7.41 -14.92 -8.53
C ARG A 504 5.90 -14.74 -8.38
N MET A 505 5.42 -13.53 -8.60
CA MET A 505 4.02 -13.15 -8.35
C MET A 505 3.06 -13.57 -9.46
N SER A 506 3.56 -13.81 -10.67
CA SER A 506 2.73 -14.29 -11.78
C SER A 506 2.17 -15.68 -11.51
N GLN A 507 2.73 -16.44 -10.57
CA GLN A 507 2.20 -17.74 -10.18
C GLN A 507 0.92 -17.57 -9.34
N ARG A 508 -0.23 -17.94 -9.91
CA ARG A 508 -1.54 -17.86 -9.24
C ARG A 508 -1.57 -18.74 -7.99
N ASN A 509 -2.26 -18.27 -6.97
CA ASN A 509 -2.67 -19.13 -5.87
C ASN A 509 -3.66 -20.18 -6.39
N GLU A 510 -3.36 -21.46 -6.16
CA GLU A 510 -4.15 -22.58 -6.69
C GLU A 510 -5.57 -22.65 -6.09
N TRP A 511 -5.72 -22.19 -4.84
CA TRP A 511 -6.99 -22.20 -4.10
C TRP A 511 -7.80 -20.94 -4.34
N MET A 512 -7.13 -19.83 -4.61
CA MET A 512 -7.75 -18.52 -4.84
C MET A 512 -7.12 -17.80 -6.04
N PRO A 513 -7.42 -18.25 -7.28
CA PRO A 513 -6.80 -17.72 -8.50
C PRO A 513 -7.20 -16.27 -8.81
N TYR A 514 -8.23 -15.75 -8.14
CA TYR A 514 -8.77 -14.39 -8.30
C TYR A 514 -8.14 -13.37 -7.34
N LEU A 515 -7.19 -13.76 -6.48
CA LEU A 515 -6.55 -12.81 -5.56
C LEU A 515 -5.91 -11.65 -6.30
N LEU A 516 -6.00 -10.46 -5.72
CA LEU A 516 -5.23 -9.30 -6.19
C LEU A 516 -3.74 -9.63 -6.15
N THR A 517 -3.02 -9.23 -7.20
CA THR A 517 -1.56 -9.32 -7.23
C THR A 517 -1.02 -7.95 -7.61
N LEU A 518 -0.42 -7.29 -6.63
CA LEU A 518 0.00 -5.90 -6.70
C LEU A 518 1.46 -5.82 -6.27
N GLN A 519 2.35 -5.58 -7.23
CA GLN A 519 3.78 -5.46 -6.99
C GLN A 519 4.07 -4.24 -6.12
N ASP A 520 4.74 -4.47 -4.99
CA ASP A 520 5.23 -3.42 -4.11
C ASP A 520 6.42 -2.68 -4.78
N PRO A 521 6.33 -1.37 -5.03
CA PRO A 521 7.44 -0.63 -5.62
C PRO A 521 8.65 -0.46 -4.70
N ALA A 522 8.45 -0.50 -3.38
CA ALA A 522 9.53 -0.42 -2.40
C ALA A 522 10.24 -1.77 -2.18
N ASN A 523 9.55 -2.87 -2.46
CA ASN A 523 10.11 -4.22 -2.38
C ASN A 523 9.58 -5.07 -3.55
N PRO A 524 10.31 -5.15 -4.68
CA PRO A 524 9.76 -5.75 -5.89
C PRO A 524 9.34 -7.22 -5.79
N HIS A 525 9.78 -7.96 -4.76
CA HIS A 525 9.38 -9.35 -4.50
C HIS A 525 8.12 -9.49 -3.63
N ASN A 526 7.63 -8.39 -3.08
CA ASN A 526 6.48 -8.35 -2.20
C ASN A 526 5.21 -8.11 -3.02
N ASP A 527 4.22 -8.98 -2.81
CA ASP A 527 2.87 -8.82 -3.34
C ASP A 527 1.99 -8.24 -2.24
N LEU A 528 1.53 -7.00 -2.42
CA LEU A 528 0.64 -6.30 -1.49
C LEU A 528 -0.77 -6.90 -1.47
N GLY A 529 -1.18 -7.61 -2.54
CA GLY A 529 -2.50 -8.23 -2.67
C GLY A 529 -2.58 -9.68 -2.17
N ARG A 530 -1.45 -10.31 -1.80
CA ARG A 530 -1.37 -11.75 -1.46
C ARG A 530 -2.30 -12.21 -0.33
N LYS A 531 -2.71 -11.29 0.56
CA LYS A 531 -3.62 -11.55 1.69
C LYS A 531 -4.99 -10.88 1.51
N THR A 532 -5.28 -10.27 0.36
CA THR A 532 -6.54 -9.59 0.10
C THR A 532 -7.64 -10.59 -0.26
N TYR A 533 -8.01 -11.45 0.71
CA TYR A 533 -9.01 -12.49 0.55
C TYR A 533 -10.41 -11.94 0.25
N ALA A 534 -10.71 -10.74 0.76
CA ALA A 534 -11.97 -10.02 0.53
C ALA A 534 -12.07 -9.36 -0.87
N ILE A 535 -11.17 -9.65 -1.81
CA ILE A 535 -11.11 -8.98 -3.11
C ILE A 535 -12.44 -8.99 -3.87
N LYS A 536 -13.24 -10.06 -3.80
CA LYS A 536 -14.55 -10.09 -4.49
C LYS A 536 -15.55 -9.11 -3.87
N HIS A 537 -15.54 -8.97 -2.53
CA HIS A 537 -16.32 -7.95 -1.84
C HIS A 537 -15.84 -6.53 -2.20
N ILE A 538 -14.53 -6.33 -2.29
CA ILE A 538 -13.93 -5.04 -2.72
C ILE A 538 -14.43 -4.67 -4.11
N LEU A 539 -14.27 -5.57 -5.09
CA LEU A 539 -14.68 -5.32 -6.48
C LEU A 539 -16.19 -5.13 -6.62
N ALA A 540 -16.99 -5.92 -5.90
CA ALA A 540 -18.45 -5.77 -5.90
C ALA A 540 -18.90 -4.40 -5.35
N SER A 541 -18.28 -3.95 -4.26
CA SER A 541 -18.56 -2.65 -3.65
C SER A 541 -18.13 -1.50 -4.56
N ILE A 542 -16.94 -1.60 -5.18
CA ILE A 542 -16.44 -0.66 -6.19
C ILE A 542 -17.41 -0.57 -7.35
N THR A 543 -17.86 -1.70 -7.89
CA THR A 543 -18.77 -1.75 -9.05
C THR A 543 -20.10 -1.08 -8.75
N THR A 544 -20.66 -1.36 -7.57
CA THR A 544 -21.93 -0.76 -7.12
C THR A 544 -21.80 0.76 -6.97
N CYS A 545 -20.68 1.22 -6.40
CA CYS A 545 -20.41 2.63 -6.22
C CYS A 545 -20.09 3.36 -7.54
N ASP A 546 -19.33 2.75 -8.45
CA ASP A 546 -19.08 3.28 -9.80
C ASP A 546 -20.39 3.55 -10.54
N LYS A 547 -21.30 2.55 -10.53
CA LYS A 547 -22.63 2.66 -11.15
C LYS A 547 -23.46 3.78 -10.53
N SER A 548 -23.47 3.88 -9.20
CA SER A 548 -24.17 4.95 -8.47
C SER A 548 -23.60 6.33 -8.81
N LEU A 549 -22.27 6.48 -8.76
CA LEU A 549 -21.56 7.74 -8.99
C LEU A 549 -21.79 8.23 -10.43
N ARG A 550 -21.64 7.36 -11.44
CA ARG A 550 -21.87 7.69 -12.85
C ARG A 550 -23.28 8.17 -13.12
N ARG A 551 -24.29 7.47 -12.58
CA ARG A 551 -25.70 7.86 -12.70
C ARG A 551 -25.94 9.26 -12.13
N ARG A 552 -25.28 9.60 -11.02
CA ARG A 552 -25.41 10.91 -10.37
C ARG A 552 -24.72 12.02 -11.15
N ILE A 553 -23.53 11.78 -11.68
CA ILE A 553 -22.83 12.72 -12.57
C ILE A 553 -23.74 13.05 -13.76
N VAL A 554 -24.25 12.02 -14.46
CA VAL A 554 -25.16 12.21 -15.62
C VAL A 554 -26.44 12.94 -15.22
N ALA A 555 -27.03 12.60 -14.07
CA ALA A 555 -28.24 13.28 -13.59
C ALA A 555 -27.98 14.75 -13.24
N MET A 556 -26.80 15.08 -12.70
CA MET A 556 -26.40 16.45 -12.41
C MET A 556 -26.12 17.23 -13.70
N ASP A 557 -25.40 16.64 -14.66
CA ASP A 557 -25.15 17.22 -15.98
C ASP A 557 -26.46 17.58 -16.70
N ALA A 558 -27.43 16.67 -16.68
CA ALA A 558 -28.75 16.92 -17.28
C ALA A 558 -29.46 18.13 -16.64
N ARG A 559 -29.30 18.35 -15.33
CA ARG A 559 -29.87 19.51 -14.64
C ARG A 559 -29.08 20.79 -14.91
N TYR A 560 -27.75 20.69 -14.97
CA TYR A 560 -26.86 21.79 -15.32
C TYR A 560 -27.19 22.35 -16.71
N VAL A 561 -27.38 21.48 -17.71
CA VAL A 561 -27.82 21.86 -19.07
C VAL A 561 -29.19 22.55 -19.06
N GLN A 562 -30.07 22.17 -18.14
CA GLN A 562 -31.38 22.84 -17.95
C GLN A 562 -31.29 24.13 -17.11
N GLY A 563 -30.10 24.56 -16.68
CA GLY A 563 -29.92 25.71 -15.80
C GLY A 563 -30.50 25.53 -14.39
N ARG A 564 -30.79 24.29 -13.98
CA ARG A 564 -31.41 23.94 -12.70
C ARG A 564 -30.35 23.51 -11.68
N PRO A 565 -30.45 23.92 -10.41
CA PRO A 565 -29.53 23.45 -9.37
C PRO A 565 -29.73 21.95 -9.11
N TRP A 566 -28.69 21.29 -8.62
CA TRP A 566 -28.78 19.91 -8.14
C TRP A 566 -29.75 19.80 -6.96
N VAL A 567 -30.59 18.76 -6.98
CA VAL A 567 -31.53 18.43 -5.91
C VAL A 567 -31.43 16.93 -5.68
N GLY A 568 -30.40 16.53 -4.94
CA GLY A 568 -30.14 15.14 -4.60
C GLY A 568 -29.10 15.05 -3.49
N PRO A 569 -28.83 13.86 -2.96
CA PRO A 569 -27.83 13.71 -1.92
C PRO A 569 -26.42 14.01 -2.46
N PRO A 570 -25.47 14.36 -1.58
CA PRO A 570 -24.07 14.57 -1.92
C PRO A 570 -23.46 13.37 -2.66
N MET A 571 -22.58 13.60 -3.64
CA MET A 571 -22.04 12.50 -4.44
C MET A 571 -21.13 11.60 -3.58
N LEU A 572 -20.20 12.19 -2.81
CA LEU A 572 -19.27 11.41 -1.99
C LEU A 572 -19.98 10.71 -0.85
N ALA A 573 -21.00 11.30 -0.22
CA ALA A 573 -21.73 10.62 0.85
C ALA A 573 -22.34 9.28 0.38
N THR A 574 -22.71 9.18 -0.91
CA THR A 574 -23.28 7.95 -1.47
C THR A 574 -22.24 6.87 -1.75
N VAL A 575 -20.96 7.25 -1.86
CA VAL A 575 -19.83 6.34 -2.09
C VAL A 575 -19.13 6.01 -0.77
N LEU A 576 -18.84 7.01 0.05
CA LEU A 576 -18.07 6.90 1.29
C LEU A 576 -18.95 6.52 2.50
N GLY A 577 -20.24 6.86 2.48
CA GLY A 577 -21.08 6.84 3.68
C GLY A 577 -20.94 8.13 4.49
N ARG A 578 -21.14 8.04 5.81
CA ARG A 578 -21.11 9.16 6.76
C ARG A 578 -19.99 9.02 7.80
N PRO A 579 -18.70 9.19 7.41
CA PRO A 579 -17.58 9.20 8.35
C PRO A 579 -17.72 10.30 9.42
N ASP A 580 -18.43 11.40 9.11
CA ASP A 580 -18.70 12.48 10.06
C ASP A 580 -19.59 12.05 11.23
N ALA A 581 -20.51 11.13 10.98
CA ALA A 581 -21.36 10.55 12.00
C ALA A 581 -20.64 9.40 12.71
N GLU A 582 -20.01 8.51 11.93
CA GLU A 582 -19.30 7.31 12.43
C GLU A 582 -18.21 7.67 13.44
N TYR A 583 -17.34 8.62 13.08
CA TYR A 583 -16.18 8.96 13.89
C TYR A 583 -16.41 10.16 14.80
N LYS A 584 -17.66 10.66 14.92
CA LYS A 584 -17.98 11.89 15.64
C LYS A 584 -17.47 11.89 17.08
N GLU A 585 -17.78 10.84 17.84
CA GLU A 585 -17.42 10.77 19.25
C GLU A 585 -15.92 10.53 19.45
N ARG A 586 -15.30 9.72 18.59
CA ARG A 586 -13.84 9.54 18.58
C ARG A 586 -13.12 10.86 18.32
N ARG A 587 -13.63 11.64 17.36
CA ARG A 587 -13.09 12.94 16.97
C ARG A 587 -13.24 13.97 18.09
N LYS A 588 -14.41 14.05 18.73
CA LYS A 588 -14.63 14.90 19.91
C LYS A 588 -13.69 14.57 21.07
N LYS A 589 -13.51 13.28 21.37
CA LYS A 589 -12.62 12.81 22.44
C LYS A 589 -11.17 13.24 22.15
N LEU A 590 -10.72 13.07 20.91
CA LEU A 590 -9.41 13.51 20.47
C LEU A 590 -9.22 15.03 20.56
N GLU A 591 -10.21 15.80 20.10
CA GLU A 591 -10.18 17.27 20.21
C GLU A 591 -10.18 17.76 21.66
N ALA A 592 -10.93 17.11 22.55
CA ALA A 592 -10.97 17.44 23.97
C ALA A 592 -9.59 17.26 24.61
N PHE A 593 -8.95 16.11 24.38
CA PHE A 593 -7.59 15.85 24.84
C PHE A 593 -6.58 16.85 24.25
N GLY A 594 -6.72 17.20 22.96
CA GLY A 594 -5.86 18.21 22.34
C GLY A 594 -5.98 19.60 22.96
N MET A 595 -7.18 19.96 23.44
CA MET A 595 -7.39 21.22 24.16
C MET A 595 -6.79 21.19 25.57
N GLU A 596 -6.84 20.05 26.24
CA GLU A 596 -6.20 19.83 27.55
C GLU A 596 -4.69 20.02 27.45
N ILE A 597 -4.03 19.34 26.50
CA ILE A 597 -2.58 19.53 26.24
C ILE A 597 -2.25 20.99 25.91
N ALA A 598 -3.10 21.67 25.15
CA ALA A 598 -2.87 23.06 24.82
C ALA A 598 -2.95 23.98 26.04
N TRP A 599 -3.86 23.68 26.98
CA TRP A 599 -3.95 24.39 28.25
C TRP A 599 -2.71 24.16 29.11
N GLU A 600 -2.25 22.92 29.23
CA GLU A 600 -1.06 22.54 30.01
C GLU A 600 0.23 23.16 29.45
N THR A 601 0.36 23.23 28.13
CA THR A 601 1.55 23.77 27.44
C THR A 601 1.50 25.29 27.26
N GLY A 602 0.46 25.96 27.74
CA GLY A 602 0.28 27.42 27.59
C GLY A 602 -0.01 27.88 26.15
N GLN A 603 -0.32 26.95 25.24
CA GLN A 603 -0.74 27.27 23.87
C GLN A 603 -2.21 27.69 23.87
N VAL A 604 -2.47 29.00 23.96
CA VAL A 604 -3.84 29.53 24.02
C VAL A 604 -4.50 29.47 22.64
N TRP A 605 -5.41 28.52 22.46
CA TRP A 605 -6.42 28.60 21.39
C TRP A 605 -7.47 29.61 21.82
N ARG A 606 -7.36 30.87 21.36
CA ARG A 606 -8.47 31.83 21.51
C ARG A 606 -9.70 31.15 20.92
N LYS A 607 -10.74 30.93 21.74
CA LYS A 607 -12.05 30.54 21.25
C LYS A 607 -12.42 31.55 20.17
N HIS A 608 -12.59 31.11 18.92
CA HIS A 608 -13.35 31.87 17.94
C HIS A 608 -14.76 31.99 18.49
N LEU A 609 -15.00 33.06 19.25
CA LEU A 609 -16.32 33.63 19.42
C LEU A 609 -16.70 34.14 18.03
N SER A 610 -17.47 33.34 17.31
CA SER A 610 -18.17 33.77 16.11
C SER A 610 -19.24 34.79 16.51
N HIS A 611 -18.84 36.03 16.74
CA HIS A 611 -19.69 37.21 16.57
C HIS A 611 -18.90 38.15 15.67
N GLY A 612 -19.45 38.37 14.47
CA GLY A 612 -18.73 38.97 13.37
C GLY A 612 -18.31 40.40 13.66
N VAL A 613 -17.04 40.71 13.43
CA VAL A 613 -16.57 41.99 12.91
C VAL A 613 -15.34 41.70 12.06
N ARG A 614 -15.30 42.28 10.84
CA ARG A 614 -14.16 42.24 9.92
C ARG A 614 -12.94 42.89 10.59
N GLY A 615 -11.77 42.28 10.50
CA GLY A 615 -10.50 42.87 10.92
C GLY A 615 -9.35 42.23 10.16
N GLN A 616 -8.55 43.07 9.53
CA GLN A 616 -7.47 42.77 8.60
C GLN A 616 -6.36 41.87 9.19
N GLU A 617 -5.84 40.98 8.35
CA GLU A 617 -4.54 40.34 8.56
C GLU A 617 -3.43 41.40 8.49
N MET A 618 -2.54 41.42 9.49
CA MET A 618 -1.24 42.07 9.39
C MET A 618 -0.15 40.99 9.38
N GLU A 619 0.64 41.01 8.31
CA GLU A 619 1.88 40.26 8.13
C GLU A 619 2.95 40.71 9.13
N GLU A 620 3.52 39.77 9.89
CA GLU A 620 4.77 40.00 10.62
C GLU A 620 5.97 39.71 9.70
N LYS A 621 6.58 40.77 9.18
CA LYS A 621 7.92 40.72 8.57
C LYS A 621 8.97 40.74 9.66
N LYS A 622 9.80 39.70 9.71
CA LYS A 622 11.09 39.66 10.39
C LYS A 622 12.02 40.72 9.80
N GLY A 623 12.54 41.61 10.65
CA GLY A 623 13.69 42.46 10.37
C GLY A 623 14.79 42.17 11.40
N ASN A 624 15.89 41.59 10.93
CA ASN A 624 17.20 41.70 11.57
C ASN A 624 17.60 43.17 11.63
N ASP A 625 18.23 43.61 12.71
CA ASP A 625 19.50 44.34 12.61
C ASP A 625 20.24 44.37 13.94
N GLU A 626 21.52 44.01 13.84
CA GLU A 626 22.54 44.12 14.86
C GLU A 626 23.04 45.56 15.00
N GLY A 627 23.55 45.91 16.19
CA GLY A 627 24.79 46.68 16.25
C GLY A 627 24.75 48.15 16.69
N THR A 628 25.28 48.34 17.90
CA THR A 628 26.19 49.42 18.34
C THR A 628 25.67 50.78 18.86
N ALA A 629 25.93 50.95 20.17
CA ALA A 629 26.53 52.11 20.84
C ALA A 629 25.77 53.46 20.88
N ASN A 630 25.33 53.86 22.07
CA ASN A 630 26.11 54.78 22.91
C ASN A 630 25.45 55.03 24.28
N ALA A 631 26.28 55.06 25.32
CA ALA A 631 25.92 55.45 26.67
C ALA A 631 25.97 56.98 26.83
N ARG A 632 24.97 57.58 27.49
CA ARG A 632 25.16 58.76 28.37
C ARG A 632 23.88 59.12 29.14
N MET A 633 24.04 59.14 30.48
CA MET A 633 23.47 60.09 31.46
C MET A 633 21.94 60.19 31.63
N ARG A 634 21.35 60.43 32.81
CA ARG A 634 21.71 60.38 34.24
C ARG A 634 20.41 60.83 34.94
N PHE A 635 20.04 60.16 36.05
CA PHE A 635 19.23 60.68 37.17
C PHE A 635 17.76 61.12 36.89
N HIS A 636 16.76 60.96 37.76
CA HIS A 636 16.68 60.83 39.21
C HIS A 636 15.45 59.99 39.63
N ARG A 637 15.62 59.30 40.75
CA ARG A 637 14.64 58.61 41.59
C ARG A 637 13.89 59.67 42.42
N VAL A 638 12.66 59.39 42.86
CA VAL A 638 12.20 59.51 44.27
C VAL A 638 10.65 59.44 44.38
N SER A 639 10.21 58.40 45.12
CA SER A 639 9.04 58.28 46.03
C SER A 639 7.61 58.41 45.48
N SER A 640 6.61 57.61 45.87
CA SER A 640 6.45 56.68 47.01
C SER A 640 5.57 55.50 46.62
#